data_AF-A0A661RCJ7-F1
#
_entry.id   AF-A0A661RCJ7-F1
#
_cell.length_a   1.000
_cell.length_b   1.000
_cell.length_c   1.000
_cell.angle_alpha   90.00
_cell.angle_beta   90.00
_cell.angle_gamma   90.00
#
_symmetry.space_group_name_H-M   'P 1'
#
loop_
_entity.id
_entity.type
_entity.pdbx_description
1 polymer ?
#
loop_
_entity_poly.entity_id
_entity_poly.type
_entity_poly.pdbx_seq_one_letter_code
_entity_poly.pdbx_strand_id
1 'polypeptide(L)'
;MSSLSDGWHHIAAVGHDSQTDFYIDATLKGTADYKSDTDIRTLGNYIGGNQNWGKFDELKVWNKALSEDEISQEYAAGRSCDGAQPCYSGPVAEYRMENFPWNGADNEVRDSGSGESHGKAANRGSGSLPTQTTPSGGKVCRAGVFTRVDASNGGYLDLGDPADGDLDPGTDPWTVSAWIKWDGSSGENIIYNKENLYEARVSGGYVNYAWQPYWYWVGGTSFPVTADTWAYVTTVYDGHEQILYKDGVRVYSRPQTGAIGTNSSKLLIGARGSASPRNFFGGMIDEVKIYNRALADNEIKADMEEARDCSADTVVITTTSLPDGTINSSYSYTLEATGGTTPYGWELVSSGIPGLSIVPNTGELHGTTDVCAGDYNITVKVTDAGSRTDERTLSLTVVNGTLTITPSAPQTFNCTTSTFYQDFSVSGPRLGALTNWAITWLGSDPGGFEVVSTGDATAKFRKIGTSTAGTGYQFKLAANDSVCNDNTMDSAYSGNWYTLNVSGDGTDKPYYVGMVGEWHMDECAWDGTADEVSDTSGTNAHGESHNMGPGDDVNRSIGKVCYSAAFNLDTVTDQYVTLGHEAFQNLDDFSLSLWFRIEKLSSTGNSLFSGASSTNANTMLAYLNSAGTSLSTYVNGPNTGRFNLTSVVPGGVADGLWHHLVWTRSGGTEIVYLDTNPISDSNGNSNTDPVTLSDGGAIIGQEQDSVGGGFDVNQVFHGWIDEIMVYDKVLTQTDVNNLYSLTHECVGTCYEDAIAEYRMDEDSWTIDTPCVGDSIGSYTGTARGHAAIKTDDPGDPDDTHLCNCGRFSNNDSYVEITGLPVSITDGDKTTVCFWMKWDGNTSDMPIGWGSKYDLYFWHDSGTGEDCLGFNTACGDVFGVSGAEVLKDSWHHIAAVFTNKAESKNQLYIDGVLQPVDLLNSSPCEKPVSSTFYISGWDTGTSYKYDGLIDELRIYTRGLSASEVADDMNQTHSCPGGP
;
A
#
# COMPACT_ATOMS: atom_id res chain seq x y z
N MET A 1 47.25 55.68 66.15
CA MET A 1 47.50 55.09 64.82
C MET A 1 48.83 54.33 64.71
N SER A 2 49.76 54.40 65.68
CA SER A 2 51.08 53.72 65.62
C SER A 2 51.04 52.19 65.78
N SER A 3 49.88 51.56 65.66
CA SER A 3 49.66 50.12 65.90
C SER A 3 48.57 49.54 64.98
N LEU A 4 48.28 50.19 63.85
CA LEU A 4 47.39 49.59 62.86
C LEU A 4 48.10 48.40 62.22
N SER A 5 47.36 47.31 62.04
CA SER A 5 47.83 46.16 61.27
C SER A 5 48.03 46.55 59.81
N ASP A 6 48.84 45.79 59.08
CA ASP A 6 48.88 45.90 57.62
C ASP A 6 47.51 45.50 57.04
N GLY A 7 46.94 46.34 56.18
CA GLY A 7 45.64 46.12 55.56
C GLY A 7 44.88 47.41 55.24
N TRP A 8 43.72 47.26 54.60
CA TRP A 8 42.77 48.36 54.40
C TRP A 8 41.96 48.59 55.67
N HIS A 9 41.81 49.86 56.05
CA HIS A 9 41.08 50.27 57.25
C HIS A 9 40.13 51.40 56.91
N HIS A 10 38.93 51.38 57.50
CA HIS A 10 38.03 52.52 57.46
C HIS A 10 38.37 53.47 58.60
N ILE A 11 38.62 54.74 58.28
CA ILE A 11 38.98 55.77 59.27
C ILE A 11 37.95 56.89 59.19
N ALA A 12 37.27 57.18 60.31
CA ALA A 12 36.38 58.32 60.43
C ALA A 12 36.82 59.25 61.55
N ALA A 13 36.77 60.56 61.28
CA ALA A 13 37.04 61.60 62.27
C ALA A 13 35.81 62.51 62.39
N VAL A 14 35.23 62.62 63.59
CA VAL A 14 33.98 63.32 63.83
C VAL A 14 34.17 64.43 64.86
N GLY A 15 34.03 65.69 64.44
CA GLY A 15 34.21 66.86 65.31
C GLY A 15 32.91 67.37 65.93
N HIS A 16 32.79 67.34 67.26
CA HIS A 16 31.64 67.86 68.04
C HIS A 16 32.12 68.57 69.32
N ASP A 17 31.38 69.57 69.84
CA ASP A 17 31.56 70.20 71.16
C ASP A 17 33.02 70.38 71.67
N SER A 18 33.87 70.97 70.83
CA SER A 18 35.31 71.23 71.07
C SER A 18 36.23 69.99 71.10
N GLN A 19 35.73 68.82 70.74
CA GLN A 19 36.44 67.55 70.65
C GLN A 19 36.36 66.93 69.23
N THR A 20 37.25 65.99 68.94
CA THR A 20 37.19 65.15 67.74
C THR A 20 37.34 63.68 68.12
N ASP A 21 36.33 62.90 67.78
CA ASP A 21 36.35 61.44 67.93
C ASP A 21 36.95 60.77 66.69
N PHE A 22 37.85 59.80 66.92
CA PHE A 22 38.50 59.03 65.87
C PHE A 22 38.05 57.59 65.93
N TYR A 23 37.39 57.13 64.86
CA TYR A 23 36.96 55.76 64.67
C TYR A 23 37.88 55.06 63.69
N ILE A 24 38.20 53.80 63.99
CA ILE A 24 38.87 52.89 63.06
C ILE A 24 38.06 51.61 63.01
N ASP A 25 37.66 51.22 61.80
CA ASP A 25 36.83 50.05 61.53
C ASP A 25 35.56 50.06 62.40
N ALA A 26 34.82 51.17 62.28
CA ALA A 26 33.62 51.52 63.06
C ALA A 26 33.80 51.62 64.58
N THR A 27 34.99 51.38 65.11
CA THR A 27 35.22 51.36 66.55
C THR A 27 35.85 52.68 66.99
N LEU A 28 35.25 53.36 67.97
CA LEU A 28 35.86 54.54 68.59
C LEU A 28 37.22 54.14 69.20
N LYS A 29 38.29 54.77 68.73
CA LYS A 29 39.66 54.54 69.23
C LYS A 29 40.12 55.62 70.20
N GLY A 30 39.48 56.78 70.19
CA GLY A 30 39.73 57.82 71.17
C GLY A 30 39.24 59.18 70.72
N THR A 31 39.24 60.10 71.67
CA THR A 31 38.78 61.48 71.54
C THR A 31 39.95 62.43 71.78
N ALA A 32 40.07 63.46 70.96
CA ALA A 32 41.02 64.54 71.16
C ALA A 32 40.28 65.81 71.58
N ASP A 33 40.82 66.55 72.56
CA ASP A 33 40.24 67.81 73.10
C ASP A 33 40.35 69.02 72.16
N TYR A 34 40.46 68.78 70.86
CA TYR A 34 40.59 69.82 69.85
C TYR A 34 39.76 69.48 68.63
N LYS A 35 38.92 70.42 68.22
CA LYS A 35 38.27 70.47 66.91
C LYS A 35 39.01 71.46 66.02
N SER A 36 39.32 71.09 64.79
CA SER A 36 39.88 72.02 63.81
C SER A 36 38.78 72.97 63.32
N ASP A 37 38.94 74.27 63.59
CA ASP A 37 38.06 75.34 63.09
C ASP A 37 38.53 75.91 61.73
N THR A 38 39.55 75.29 61.13
CA THR A 38 40.08 75.67 59.82
C THR A 38 39.70 74.64 58.75
N ASP A 39 39.61 75.08 57.49
CA ASP A 39 39.42 74.22 56.33
C ASP A 39 40.41 73.04 56.30
N ILE A 40 39.94 71.87 55.89
CA ILE A 40 40.80 70.71 55.61
C ILE A 40 41.67 71.07 54.39
N ARG A 41 42.98 71.24 54.60
CA ARG A 41 43.92 71.70 53.54
C ARG A 41 44.65 70.57 52.82
N THR A 42 44.89 69.45 53.48
CA THR A 42 45.52 68.25 52.90
C THR A 42 44.92 66.98 53.45
N LEU A 43 44.99 65.92 52.66
CA LEU A 43 44.65 64.55 53.02
C LEU A 43 45.92 63.71 52.97
N GLY A 44 46.13 62.87 53.98
CA GLY A 44 47.38 62.13 54.16
C GLY A 44 48.39 62.91 55.00
N ASN A 45 49.53 63.28 54.43
CA ASN A 45 50.62 63.91 55.17
C ASN A 45 50.37 65.41 55.46
N TYR A 46 50.91 65.89 56.57
CA TYR A 46 50.91 67.31 56.92
C TYR A 46 51.76 68.11 55.92
N ILE A 47 51.36 69.34 55.62
CA ILE A 47 52.12 70.26 54.74
C ILE A 47 53.49 70.55 55.38
N GLY A 48 54.55 69.92 54.84
CA GLY A 48 55.91 70.03 55.36
C GLY A 48 56.34 68.90 56.31
N GLY A 49 55.52 67.86 56.48
CA GLY A 49 55.88 66.64 57.21
C GLY A 49 56.60 65.60 56.34
N ASN A 50 57.27 64.63 56.97
CA ASN A 50 57.95 63.51 56.29
C ASN A 50 57.29 62.15 56.59
N GLN A 51 56.04 62.12 57.07
CA GLN A 51 55.32 60.87 57.33
C GLN A 51 54.57 60.42 56.06
N ASN A 52 54.98 59.31 55.44
CA ASN A 52 54.16 58.68 54.39
C ASN A 52 52.90 58.06 55.03
N TRP A 53 51.74 58.58 54.65
CA TRP A 53 50.47 57.87 54.86
C TRP A 53 50.34 56.79 53.77
N GLY A 54 49.65 55.69 54.06
CA GLY A 54 49.39 54.61 53.09
C GLY A 54 48.53 55.03 51.89
N LYS A 55 48.16 54.07 51.04
CA LYS A 55 47.23 54.29 49.91
C LYS A 55 45.82 54.64 50.44
N PHE A 56 45.08 55.45 49.69
CA PHE A 56 43.66 55.74 49.93
C PHE A 56 42.82 55.17 48.79
N ASP A 57 41.57 54.81 49.10
CA ASP A 57 40.58 54.37 48.12
C ASP A 57 39.44 55.40 48.06
N GLU A 58 38.51 55.39 49.03
CA GLU A 58 37.41 56.34 49.13
C GLU A 58 37.63 57.43 50.20
N LEU A 59 37.15 58.66 49.92
CA LEU A 59 37.03 59.75 50.89
C LEU A 59 35.64 60.37 50.82
N LYS A 60 34.99 60.52 51.98
CA LYS A 60 33.73 61.23 52.14
C LYS A 60 33.89 62.31 53.22
N VAL A 61 33.29 63.48 52.98
CA VAL A 61 33.27 64.61 53.92
C VAL A 61 31.83 65.03 54.11
N TRP A 62 31.34 65.00 55.34
CA TRP A 62 29.99 65.39 55.69
C TRP A 62 29.97 66.79 56.32
N ASN A 63 28.91 67.54 56.04
CA ASN A 63 28.64 68.82 56.70
C ASN A 63 27.89 68.65 58.05
N LYS A 64 27.84 67.42 58.57
CA LYS A 64 27.28 67.07 59.87
C LYS A 64 28.23 66.14 60.62
N ALA A 65 28.17 66.18 61.95
CA ALA A 65 28.76 65.13 62.76
C ALA A 65 27.94 63.85 62.57
N LEU A 66 28.60 62.75 62.21
CA LEU A 66 27.96 61.45 62.09
C LEU A 66 27.81 60.80 63.46
N SER A 67 26.71 60.08 63.69
CA SER A 67 26.57 59.22 64.87
C SER A 67 27.41 57.94 64.74
N GLU A 68 27.65 57.24 65.86
CA GLU A 68 28.37 55.95 65.84
C GLU A 68 27.67 54.90 64.95
N ASP A 69 26.33 54.91 64.92
CA ASP A 69 25.55 54.06 64.04
C ASP A 69 25.73 54.43 62.57
N GLU A 70 25.79 55.71 62.23
CA GLU A 70 26.05 56.18 60.86
C GLU A 70 27.47 55.82 60.40
N ILE A 71 28.47 55.92 61.29
CA ILE A 71 29.85 55.50 61.00
C ILE A 71 29.94 53.98 60.84
N SER A 72 29.21 53.23 61.67
CA SER A 72 29.12 51.77 61.57
C SER A 72 28.43 51.33 60.29
N GLN A 73 27.41 52.08 59.85
CA GLN A 73 26.74 51.87 58.57
C GLN A 73 27.67 52.18 57.39
N GLU A 74 28.43 53.27 57.44
CA GLU A 74 29.42 53.60 56.40
C GLU A 74 30.54 52.56 56.32
N TYR A 75 31.02 52.05 57.46
CA TYR A 75 31.99 50.95 57.50
C TYR A 75 31.42 49.64 56.94
N ALA A 76 30.16 49.33 57.28
CA ALA A 76 29.48 48.13 56.84
C ALA A 76 28.95 48.22 55.39
N ALA A 77 28.91 49.42 54.82
CA ALA A 77 28.51 49.66 53.44
C ALA A 77 29.61 49.17 52.47
N GLY A 78 29.77 47.85 52.37
CA GLY A 78 30.42 47.24 51.22
C GLY A 78 29.59 47.57 49.98
N ARG A 79 30.12 48.35 49.04
CA ARG A 79 29.51 48.45 47.72
C ARG A 79 29.65 47.08 47.06
N SER A 80 28.53 46.38 46.85
CA SER A 80 28.47 45.42 45.76
C SER A 80 28.25 46.21 44.46
N CYS A 81 28.95 45.83 43.41
CA CYS A 81 28.91 46.50 42.11
C CYS A 81 27.68 46.03 41.31
N ASP A 82 26.54 45.92 41.97
CA ASP A 82 25.40 45.19 41.45
C ASP A 82 24.31 46.18 41.08
N GLY A 83 24.36 46.63 39.82
CA GLY A 83 23.18 47.12 39.11
C GLY A 83 22.86 48.60 39.23
N ALA A 84 23.55 49.43 38.44
CA ALA A 84 22.93 50.52 37.63
C ALA A 84 23.96 51.33 36.82
N GLN A 85 25.25 51.29 37.17
CA GLN A 85 26.35 51.87 36.39
C GLN A 85 27.63 51.07 36.68
N PRO A 86 28.29 50.45 35.68
CA PRO A 86 29.55 49.75 35.90
C PRO A 86 30.63 50.77 36.29
N CYS A 87 31.30 50.56 37.43
CA CYS A 87 32.50 51.31 37.80
C CYS A 87 33.72 50.95 36.92
N TYR A 88 33.59 49.92 36.07
CA TYR A 88 34.64 49.43 35.18
C TYR A 88 34.05 49.04 33.82
N SER A 89 34.80 49.25 32.73
CA SER A 89 34.44 48.75 31.41
C SER A 89 34.42 47.21 31.40
N GLY A 90 33.46 46.65 30.67
CA GLY A 90 33.39 45.21 30.37
C GLY A 90 34.58 44.73 29.51
N PRO A 91 34.59 43.47 29.09
CA PRO A 91 35.67 42.94 28.26
C PRO A 91 35.74 43.67 26.91
N VAL A 92 36.96 43.92 26.43
CA VAL A 92 37.19 44.43 25.07
C VAL A 92 36.87 43.37 24.03
N ALA A 93 37.03 42.08 24.36
CA ALA A 93 36.53 40.98 23.55
C ALA A 93 35.95 39.85 24.43
N GLU A 94 34.81 39.30 24.03
CA GLU A 94 34.09 38.22 24.70
C GLU A 94 33.60 37.17 23.67
N TYR A 95 34.23 36.00 23.67
CA TYR A 95 33.89 34.88 22.81
C TYR A 95 33.16 33.81 23.63
N ARG A 96 31.83 33.85 23.52
CA ARG A 96 30.90 32.97 24.23
C ARG A 96 30.77 31.59 23.58
N MET A 97 31.31 31.38 22.39
CA MET A 97 31.20 30.13 21.61
C MET A 97 29.78 29.73 21.17
N GLU A 98 28.78 30.60 21.38
CA GLU A 98 27.36 30.30 21.16
C GLU A 98 26.88 30.35 19.69
N ASN A 99 27.59 31.04 18.81
CA ASN A 99 27.11 31.29 17.45
C ASN A 99 27.36 30.07 16.54
N PHE A 100 26.32 29.30 16.26
CA PHE A 100 26.37 28.03 15.55
C PHE A 100 25.57 28.09 14.21
N PRO A 101 25.91 27.28 13.20
CA PRO A 101 27.09 26.43 13.10
C PRO A 101 28.34 27.20 12.64
N TRP A 102 29.50 26.80 13.15
CA TRP A 102 30.77 27.16 12.52
C TRP A 102 31.03 26.28 11.28
N ASN A 103 31.08 26.92 10.12
CA ASN A 103 31.30 26.31 8.81
C ASN A 103 32.53 26.89 8.06
N GLY A 104 33.28 27.80 8.70
CA GLY A 104 34.47 28.43 8.16
C GLY A 104 34.22 29.78 7.48
N ALA A 105 33.02 30.33 7.58
CA ALA A 105 32.68 31.64 7.05
C ALA A 105 33.29 32.78 7.90
N ASP A 106 33.59 33.92 7.27
CA ASP A 106 34.08 35.09 7.99
C ASP A 106 33.00 35.60 8.98
N ASN A 107 33.43 36.05 10.17
CA ASN A 107 32.61 36.61 11.26
C ASN A 107 31.62 35.64 11.93
N GLU A 108 31.76 34.32 11.74
CA GLU A 108 30.91 33.32 12.40
C GLU A 108 31.24 33.14 13.90
N VAL A 109 32.49 33.43 14.32
CA VAL A 109 32.90 33.45 15.72
C VAL A 109 32.66 34.87 16.23
N ARG A 110 31.56 35.12 16.93
CA ARG A 110 31.21 36.49 17.34
C ARG A 110 31.87 36.89 18.64
N ASP A 111 32.36 38.12 18.61
CA ASP A 111 32.75 38.90 19.78
C ASP A 111 31.50 39.62 20.34
N SER A 112 31.19 39.37 21.60
CA SER A 112 30.10 40.03 22.35
C SER A 112 30.58 41.18 23.24
N GLY A 113 31.89 41.45 23.26
CA GLY A 113 32.53 42.53 23.97
C GLY A 113 32.43 43.86 23.22
N SER A 114 33.14 44.87 23.71
CA SER A 114 33.06 46.22 23.13
C SER A 114 33.84 46.42 21.83
N GLY A 115 34.74 45.50 21.47
CA GLY A 115 35.70 45.67 20.37
C GLY A 115 35.31 45.04 19.03
N GLU A 116 34.11 44.46 18.91
CA GLU A 116 33.55 43.89 17.67
C GLU A 116 34.51 42.98 16.87
N SER A 117 35.46 42.32 17.55
CA SER A 117 36.58 41.59 16.96
C SER A 117 36.16 40.17 16.54
N HIS A 118 35.22 40.09 15.60
CA HIS A 118 34.68 38.83 15.10
C HIS A 118 35.73 38.02 14.33
N GLY A 119 35.67 36.70 14.46
CA GLY A 119 36.60 35.75 13.86
C GLY A 119 35.91 34.64 13.06
N LYS A 120 36.67 33.59 12.78
CA LYS A 120 36.16 32.38 12.11
C LYS A 120 36.79 31.10 12.64
N ALA A 121 36.09 29.98 12.46
CA ALA A 121 36.67 28.67 12.67
C ALA A 121 37.61 28.32 11.50
N ALA A 122 38.77 27.76 11.81
CA ALA A 122 39.77 27.37 10.83
C ALA A 122 40.44 26.05 11.23
N ASN A 123 41.08 25.41 10.26
CA ASN A 123 41.83 24.17 10.47
C ASN A 123 43.16 24.20 9.71
N ARG A 124 44.06 23.31 10.09
CA ARG A 124 45.32 23.09 9.37
C ARG A 124 45.58 21.62 9.13
N GLY A 125 46.06 21.32 7.93
CA GLY A 125 46.47 19.99 7.51
C GLY A 125 45.30 19.01 7.58
N SER A 126 45.47 17.89 8.29
CA SER A 126 44.42 16.88 8.46
C SER A 126 43.42 17.18 9.58
N GLY A 127 43.51 18.34 10.24
CA GLY A 127 42.55 18.75 11.28
C GLY A 127 41.17 19.09 10.71
N SER A 128 40.13 18.97 11.52
CA SER A 128 38.78 19.46 11.21
C SER A 128 38.57 20.88 11.75
N LEU A 129 37.58 21.60 11.23
CA LEU A 129 37.11 22.82 11.87
C LEU A 129 36.66 22.49 13.32
N PRO A 130 36.89 23.38 14.30
CA PRO A 130 36.25 23.29 15.59
C PRO A 130 34.73 23.20 15.42
N THR A 131 34.10 22.34 16.22
CA THR A 131 32.64 22.23 16.29
C THR A 131 32.17 22.82 17.61
N GLN A 132 30.86 22.88 17.84
CA GLN A 132 30.33 23.36 19.13
C GLN A 132 29.48 22.28 19.78
N THR A 133 29.55 22.20 21.11
CA THR A 133 28.67 21.33 21.89
C THR A 133 27.21 21.78 21.77
N THR A 134 26.28 20.95 22.21
CA THR A 134 24.89 21.39 22.47
C THR A 134 24.87 22.50 23.53
N PRO A 135 23.79 23.30 23.64
CA PRO A 135 23.68 24.37 24.64
C PRO A 135 23.80 23.96 26.11
N SER A 136 23.90 22.67 26.43
CA SER A 136 24.16 22.16 27.78
C SER A 136 25.50 21.46 27.92
N GLY A 137 26.30 21.41 26.85
CA GLY A 137 27.55 20.67 26.80
C GLY A 137 28.78 21.52 27.09
N GLY A 138 28.65 22.84 27.09
CA GLY A 138 29.68 23.78 27.53
C GLY A 138 29.71 23.96 29.05
N LYS A 139 30.58 24.87 29.50
CA LYS A 139 30.64 25.31 30.89
C LYS A 139 29.60 26.40 31.16
N VAL A 140 29.42 27.31 30.21
CA VAL A 140 28.31 28.24 30.12
C VAL A 140 27.72 28.06 28.73
N CYS A 141 26.56 27.42 28.64
CA CYS A 141 25.90 27.11 27.38
C CYS A 141 26.68 26.20 26.42
N ARG A 142 27.17 26.69 25.27
CA ARG A 142 27.95 25.92 24.29
C ARG A 142 29.44 26.15 24.52
N ALA A 143 30.24 25.13 24.25
CA ALA A 143 31.70 25.28 24.20
C ALA A 143 32.21 24.95 22.80
N GLY A 144 33.31 25.58 22.41
CA GLY A 144 34.06 25.18 21.23
C GLY A 144 34.77 23.85 21.49
N VAL A 145 34.59 22.88 20.61
CA VAL A 145 35.22 21.56 20.63
C VAL A 145 36.37 21.55 19.62
N PHE A 146 37.58 21.48 20.14
CA PHE A 146 38.82 21.52 19.38
C PHE A 146 39.40 20.12 19.28
N THR A 147 39.29 19.51 18.10
CA THR A 147 39.88 18.21 17.83
C THR A 147 41.33 18.37 17.42
N ARG A 148 42.23 17.94 18.29
CA ARG A 148 43.66 17.86 17.99
C ARG A 148 43.98 16.52 17.36
N VAL A 149 44.57 16.54 16.17
CA VAL A 149 45.14 15.32 15.54
C VAL A 149 46.58 15.13 16.02
N ASP A 150 47.41 16.18 15.93
CA ASP A 150 48.77 16.20 16.47
C ASP A 150 49.24 17.67 16.66
N ALA A 151 50.54 17.90 16.90
CA ALA A 151 51.09 19.25 17.07
C ALA A 151 51.10 20.09 15.77
N SER A 152 50.93 19.48 14.59
CA SER A 152 50.94 20.15 13.28
C SER A 152 49.57 20.18 12.60
N ASN A 153 48.60 19.41 13.09
CA ASN A 153 47.26 19.25 12.52
C ASN A 153 46.16 19.41 13.59
N GLY A 154 45.20 20.30 13.36
CA GLY A 154 44.07 20.54 14.28
C GLY A 154 43.21 21.73 13.88
N GLY A 155 42.11 21.92 14.60
CA GLY A 155 41.20 23.07 14.49
C GLY A 155 41.56 24.20 15.46
N TYR A 156 41.24 25.44 15.11
CA TYR A 156 41.47 26.65 15.92
C TYR A 156 40.51 27.77 15.50
N LEU A 157 40.40 28.83 16.31
CA LEU A 157 39.68 30.05 15.93
C LEU A 157 40.69 31.13 15.52
N ASP A 158 40.46 31.73 14.35
CA ASP A 158 41.21 32.89 13.84
C ASP A 158 40.41 34.16 14.14
N LEU A 159 40.86 34.94 15.12
CA LEU A 159 40.23 36.20 15.53
C LEU A 159 40.81 37.41 14.78
N GLY A 160 41.75 37.19 13.86
CA GLY A 160 42.38 38.25 13.11
C GLY A 160 43.25 39.17 13.97
N ASP A 161 43.52 40.34 13.40
CA ASP A 161 44.20 41.47 14.03
C ASP A 161 43.34 42.73 13.80
N PRO A 162 42.43 43.05 14.74
CA PRO A 162 41.50 44.17 14.62
C PRO A 162 42.23 45.50 14.41
N ALA A 163 41.70 46.33 13.51
CA ALA A 163 42.35 47.58 13.11
C ALA A 163 42.32 48.68 14.19
N ASP A 164 41.43 48.55 15.17
CA ASP A 164 41.35 49.41 16.37
C ASP A 164 42.42 49.09 17.42
N GLY A 165 43.05 47.91 17.34
CA GLY A 165 44.08 47.46 18.27
C GLY A 165 43.52 46.85 19.55
N ASP A 166 42.23 46.49 19.60
CA ASP A 166 41.57 46.04 20.84
C ASP A 166 42.13 44.72 21.41
N LEU A 167 42.91 43.98 20.61
CA LEU A 167 43.61 42.75 21.02
C LEU A 167 45.12 42.95 21.29
N ASP A 168 45.58 44.21 21.27
CA ASP A 168 46.95 44.63 21.56
C ASP A 168 47.04 45.30 22.94
N PRO A 169 47.74 44.71 23.93
CA PRO A 169 47.79 45.28 25.28
C PRO A 169 48.58 46.58 25.38
N GLY A 170 49.53 46.83 24.46
CA GLY A 170 50.36 48.03 24.52
C GLY A 170 51.11 48.16 25.86
N THR A 171 50.89 49.29 26.53
CA THR A 171 51.41 49.59 27.88
C THR A 171 50.45 49.26 29.01
N ASP A 172 49.23 48.84 28.69
CA ASP A 172 48.15 48.77 29.64
C ASP A 172 48.22 47.47 30.46
N PRO A 173 47.67 47.47 31.69
CA PRO A 173 47.35 46.24 32.39
C PRO A 173 46.43 45.36 31.53
N TRP A 174 46.53 44.04 31.69
CA TRP A 174 45.88 43.09 30.77
C TRP A 174 45.35 41.86 31.50
N THR A 175 44.16 41.42 31.15
CA THR A 175 43.59 40.16 31.66
C THR A 175 43.00 39.34 30.54
N VAL A 176 43.26 38.03 30.56
CA VAL A 176 42.56 37.05 29.71
C VAL A 176 42.03 35.93 30.60
N SER A 177 40.75 35.62 30.48
CA SER A 177 40.09 34.49 31.14
C SER A 177 39.53 33.50 30.11
N ALA A 178 39.47 32.22 30.50
CA ALA A 178 38.82 31.16 29.74
C ALA A 178 38.45 29.98 30.64
N TRP A 179 37.31 29.35 30.38
CA TRP A 179 37.06 27.98 30.82
C TRP A 179 37.72 27.00 29.83
N ILE A 180 38.50 26.06 30.35
CA ILE A 180 39.12 25.01 29.52
C ILE A 180 38.80 23.62 30.07
N LYS A 181 38.62 22.66 29.17
CA LYS A 181 38.52 21.23 29.45
C LYS A 181 39.48 20.50 28.52
N TRP A 182 40.74 20.41 28.93
CA TRP A 182 41.80 19.76 28.16
C TRP A 182 41.61 18.24 28.12
N ASP A 183 41.77 17.62 26.96
CA ASP A 183 41.52 16.17 26.72
C ASP A 183 42.67 15.24 27.13
N GLY A 184 43.74 15.76 27.74
CA GLY A 184 44.92 14.98 28.11
C GLY A 184 45.96 14.81 27.00
N SER A 185 45.77 15.44 25.83
CA SER A 185 46.71 15.40 24.70
C SER A 185 48.12 15.87 25.06
N SER A 186 49.14 15.14 24.58
CA SER A 186 50.53 15.36 24.95
C SER A 186 51.19 16.58 24.29
N GLY A 187 52.29 17.06 24.88
CA GLY A 187 53.03 18.22 24.39
C GLY A 187 52.36 19.55 24.78
N GLU A 188 52.61 20.59 24.00
CA GLU A 188 52.05 21.92 24.23
C GLU A 188 50.65 22.01 23.60
N ASN A 189 49.67 22.48 24.37
CA ASN A 189 48.29 22.72 23.96
C ASN A 189 47.95 24.18 24.19
N ILE A 190 47.74 24.93 23.11
CA ILE A 190 47.65 26.38 23.18
C ILE A 190 46.22 26.80 23.50
N ILE A 191 46.00 27.51 24.60
CA ILE A 191 44.68 28.05 24.94
C ILE A 191 44.43 29.27 24.05
N TYR A 192 45.34 30.23 24.07
CA TYR A 192 45.37 31.37 23.15
C TYR A 192 46.81 31.83 22.88
N ASN A 193 47.01 32.44 21.72
CA ASN A 193 48.30 32.99 21.30
C ASN A 193 48.11 34.19 20.37
N LYS A 194 48.69 35.34 20.74
CA LYS A 194 49.02 36.39 19.78
C LYS A 194 50.52 36.29 19.54
N GLU A 195 50.89 35.84 18.33
CA GLU A 195 52.26 35.44 18.03
C GLU A 195 53.23 36.58 18.36
N ASN A 196 54.31 36.26 19.07
CA ASN A 196 55.31 37.22 19.52
C ASN A 196 54.82 38.31 20.50
N LEU A 197 53.69 38.14 21.21
CA LEU A 197 53.26 39.04 22.29
C LEU A 197 52.95 38.31 23.59
N TYR A 198 51.91 37.46 23.60
CA TYR A 198 51.46 36.75 24.79
C TYR A 198 50.89 35.37 24.44
N GLU A 199 51.05 34.42 25.35
CA GLU A 199 50.58 33.04 25.17
C GLU A 199 50.22 32.40 26.51
N ALA A 200 49.09 31.67 26.53
CA ALA A 200 48.79 30.70 27.57
C ALA A 200 48.61 29.30 26.98
N ARG A 201 49.11 28.30 27.69
CA ARG A 201 49.14 26.91 27.22
C ARG A 201 49.04 25.91 28.36
N VAL A 202 48.53 24.72 28.06
CA VAL A 202 48.71 23.52 28.88
C VAL A 202 49.93 22.75 28.39
N SER A 203 50.86 22.45 29.27
CA SER A 203 52.03 21.62 28.97
C SER A 203 52.37 20.73 30.16
N GLY A 204 52.48 19.42 29.93
CA GLY A 204 52.74 18.44 30.99
C GLY A 204 51.65 18.37 32.08
N GLY A 205 50.41 18.76 31.76
CA GLY A 205 49.29 18.81 32.72
C GLY A 205 49.24 20.10 33.55
N TYR A 206 49.97 21.15 33.16
CA TYR A 206 49.99 22.42 33.87
C TYR A 206 49.76 23.61 32.95
N VAL A 207 49.01 24.60 33.43
CA VAL A 207 48.81 25.86 32.72
C VAL A 207 50.03 26.75 32.92
N ASN A 208 50.54 27.29 31.81
CA ASN A 208 51.65 28.22 31.78
C ASN A 208 51.28 29.46 30.97
N TYR A 209 51.75 30.63 31.40
CA TYR A 209 51.54 31.90 30.74
C TYR A 209 52.86 32.64 30.58
N ALA A 210 53.06 33.34 29.46
CA ALA A 210 54.23 34.17 29.23
C ALA A 210 53.91 35.30 28.25
N TRP A 211 54.68 36.39 28.34
CA TRP A 211 54.58 37.54 27.43
C TRP A 211 55.94 38.23 27.18
N GLN A 212 56.02 39.02 26.10
CA GLN A 212 57.22 39.74 25.60
C GLN A 212 57.57 41.04 26.33
N PRO A 213 58.84 41.37 26.55
CA PRO A 213 59.99 40.87 25.79
C PRO A 213 60.68 39.65 26.42
N TYR A 214 60.23 39.23 27.59
CA TYR A 214 61.03 38.35 28.42
C TYR A 214 60.69 36.86 28.33
N TRP A 215 59.46 36.49 27.94
CA TRP A 215 59.00 35.09 27.82
C TRP A 215 59.21 34.25 29.08
N TYR A 216 59.15 34.89 30.25
CA TYR A 216 59.23 34.18 31.51
C TYR A 216 57.95 33.39 31.73
N TRP A 217 58.03 32.07 31.52
CA TRP A 217 56.92 31.14 31.73
C TRP A 217 56.56 31.05 33.21
N VAL A 218 55.38 31.56 33.55
CA VAL A 218 54.77 31.47 34.87
C VAL A 218 53.74 30.36 34.92
N GLY A 219 53.56 29.74 36.09
CA GLY A 219 52.58 28.66 36.29
C GLY A 219 53.23 27.35 36.73
N GLY A 220 54.21 26.84 35.99
CA GLY A 220 55.01 25.68 36.41
C GLY A 220 54.16 24.54 36.97
N THR A 221 54.55 23.94 38.09
CA THR A 221 53.73 22.93 38.80
C THR A 221 52.63 23.51 39.70
N SER A 222 52.48 24.83 39.77
CA SER A 222 51.55 25.53 40.67
C SER A 222 50.11 25.62 40.13
N PHE A 223 49.90 25.31 38.84
CA PHE A 223 48.58 25.28 38.22
C PHE A 223 48.32 23.92 37.53
N PRO A 224 48.05 22.85 38.29
CA PRO A 224 47.69 21.56 37.71
C PRO A 224 46.27 21.60 37.12
N VAL A 225 46.12 21.04 35.93
CA VAL A 225 44.82 20.75 35.30
C VAL A 225 44.68 19.25 35.07
N THR A 226 43.47 18.74 35.25
CA THR A 226 43.15 17.33 35.06
C THR A 226 42.46 17.16 33.72
N ALA A 227 42.84 16.11 32.98
CA ALA A 227 42.18 15.78 31.72
C ALA A 227 40.66 15.64 31.92
N ASP A 228 39.90 16.10 30.94
CA ASP A 228 38.44 16.05 30.90
C ASP A 228 37.73 16.72 32.09
N THR A 229 38.39 17.67 32.75
CA THR A 229 37.81 18.46 33.84
C THR A 229 37.87 19.95 33.50
N TRP A 230 36.75 20.65 33.70
CA TRP A 230 36.71 22.11 33.54
C TRP A 230 37.62 22.79 34.58
N ALA A 231 38.49 23.68 34.12
CA ALA A 231 39.27 24.58 34.94
C ALA A 231 39.11 26.00 34.40
N TYR A 232 38.91 26.97 35.29
CA TYR A 232 38.86 28.37 34.91
C TYR A 232 40.26 28.98 35.04
N VAL A 233 40.78 29.42 33.90
CA VAL A 233 42.13 29.95 33.76
C VAL A 233 42.05 31.45 33.58
N THR A 234 42.70 32.20 34.46
CA THR A 234 42.86 33.65 34.29
C THR A 234 44.33 34.04 34.37
N THR A 235 44.80 34.78 33.36
CA THR A 235 46.13 35.38 33.35
C THR A 235 45.99 36.89 33.49
N VAL A 236 46.70 37.49 34.44
CA VAL A 236 46.64 38.92 34.71
C VAL A 236 48.04 39.52 34.66
N TYR A 237 48.14 40.70 34.05
CA TYR A 237 49.27 41.61 34.16
C TYR A 237 48.77 42.95 34.69
N ASP A 238 49.24 43.37 35.87
CA ASP A 238 48.76 44.60 36.53
C ASP A 238 49.66 45.83 36.32
N GLY A 239 50.67 45.71 35.44
CA GLY A 239 51.73 46.71 35.27
C GLY A 239 52.96 46.47 36.16
N HIS A 240 52.87 45.56 37.14
CA HIS A 240 53.92 45.28 38.12
C HIS A 240 54.21 43.78 38.31
N GLU A 241 53.19 42.94 38.18
CA GLU A 241 53.25 41.49 38.36
C GLU A 241 52.55 40.75 37.22
N GLN A 242 53.11 39.58 36.86
CA GLN A 242 52.38 38.53 36.16
C GLN A 242 51.70 37.63 37.19
N ILE A 243 50.40 37.38 37.03
CA ILE A 243 49.58 36.65 37.99
C ILE A 243 48.76 35.58 37.28
N LEU A 244 48.62 34.42 37.91
CA LEU A 244 47.77 33.32 37.47
C LEU A 244 46.72 32.98 38.53
N TYR A 245 45.47 32.85 38.08
CA TYR A 245 44.36 32.38 38.88
C TYR A 245 43.82 31.07 38.34
N LYS A 246 43.61 30.12 39.24
CA LYS A 246 42.88 28.87 38.98
C LYS A 246 41.57 28.94 39.73
N ASP A 247 40.45 28.75 39.02
CA ASP A 247 39.13 28.67 39.64
C ASP A 247 38.85 29.86 40.58
N GLY A 248 39.20 31.07 40.12
CA GLY A 248 39.02 32.32 40.85
C GLY A 248 40.05 32.59 41.97
N VAL A 249 41.00 31.67 42.20
CA VAL A 249 42.00 31.78 43.28
C VAL A 249 43.39 32.01 42.72
N ARG A 250 44.11 33.02 43.25
CA ARG A 250 45.50 33.30 42.89
C ARG A 250 46.40 32.12 43.26
N VAL A 251 46.99 31.46 42.26
CA VAL A 251 47.87 30.29 42.44
C VAL A 251 49.35 30.58 42.24
N TYR A 252 49.66 31.64 41.49
CA TYR A 252 51.03 32.05 41.24
C TYR A 252 51.11 33.54 40.94
N SER A 253 52.21 34.18 41.32
CA SER A 253 52.54 35.53 40.88
C SER A 253 54.04 35.77 40.88
N ARG A 254 54.50 36.69 40.05
CA ARG A 254 55.85 37.23 40.17
C ARG A 254 55.96 38.67 39.69
N PRO A 255 56.87 39.45 40.30
CA PRO A 255 57.22 40.77 39.79
C PRO A 255 57.75 40.68 38.35
N GLN A 256 57.13 41.44 37.47
CA GLN A 256 57.59 41.70 36.11
C GLN A 256 57.01 43.03 35.66
N THR A 257 57.87 44.00 35.36
CA THR A 257 57.49 45.32 34.85
C THR A 257 57.80 45.42 33.36
N GLY A 258 57.05 46.23 32.61
CA GLY A 258 57.28 46.47 31.19
C GLY A 258 55.98 46.72 30.43
N ALA A 259 56.05 46.67 29.11
CA ALA A 259 54.89 46.72 28.22
C ALA A 259 54.84 45.40 27.44
N ILE A 260 53.66 44.77 27.35
CA ILE A 260 53.49 43.57 26.51
C ILE A 260 53.67 43.93 25.04
N GLY A 261 53.27 45.16 24.65
CA GLY A 261 53.45 45.73 23.32
C GLY A 261 52.28 45.47 22.38
N THR A 262 52.47 45.85 21.12
CA THR A 262 51.47 45.75 20.03
C THR A 262 52.13 45.13 18.79
N ASN A 263 51.40 44.34 17.98
CA ASN A 263 51.91 43.86 16.70
C ASN A 263 50.79 43.43 15.74
N SER A 264 51.15 43.24 14.46
CA SER A 264 50.18 42.87 13.42
C SER A 264 49.92 41.36 13.29
N SER A 265 50.20 40.57 14.34
CA SER A 265 49.97 39.12 14.31
C SER A 265 48.55 38.83 14.75
N LYS A 266 47.91 37.85 14.09
CA LYS A 266 46.55 37.42 14.46
C LYS A 266 46.53 36.82 15.87
N LEU A 267 45.48 37.10 16.63
CA LEU A 267 45.17 36.35 17.84
C LEU A 267 44.45 35.05 17.46
N LEU A 268 44.96 33.93 17.95
CA LEU A 268 44.36 32.61 17.75
C LEU A 268 43.91 32.02 19.09
N ILE A 269 42.75 31.38 19.11
CA ILE A 269 42.31 30.48 20.19
C ILE A 269 42.52 29.05 19.72
N GLY A 270 43.17 28.22 20.52
CA GLY A 270 43.38 26.81 20.20
C GLY A 270 44.60 26.49 19.33
N ALA A 271 45.43 27.48 18.94
CA ALA A 271 46.69 27.23 18.20
C ALA A 271 47.74 28.34 18.40
N ARG A 272 49.01 28.01 18.19
CA ARG A 272 50.14 28.95 18.16
C ARG A 272 50.52 29.31 16.72
N GLY A 273 50.77 30.60 16.48
CA GLY A 273 51.42 31.09 15.27
C GLY A 273 50.43 31.57 14.22
N SER A 274 50.51 32.85 13.87
CA SER A 274 49.54 33.56 13.04
C SER A 274 49.60 33.12 11.57
N ALA A 275 50.80 32.96 11.01
CA ALA A 275 50.99 32.55 9.62
C ALA A 275 51.14 31.04 9.44
N SER A 276 51.46 30.30 10.51
CA SER A 276 51.63 28.85 10.49
C SER A 276 51.20 28.23 11.81
N PRO A 277 49.87 28.07 12.00
CA PRO A 277 49.27 27.50 13.20
C PRO A 277 49.84 26.12 13.55
N ARG A 278 50.16 25.89 14.83
CA ARG A 278 50.71 24.64 15.37
C ARG A 278 50.39 24.52 16.86
N ASN A 279 50.71 23.39 17.46
CA ASN A 279 50.46 23.06 18.88
C ASN A 279 48.99 23.24 19.27
N PHE A 280 48.10 22.60 18.50
CA PHE A 280 46.66 22.74 18.65
C PHE A 280 46.19 22.32 20.03
N PHE A 281 45.12 22.95 20.53
CA PHE A 281 44.44 22.52 21.73
C PHE A 281 43.59 21.28 21.46
N GLY A 282 43.73 20.25 22.30
CA GLY A 282 42.80 19.14 22.35
C GLY A 282 41.83 19.31 23.51
N GLY A 283 40.53 19.36 23.22
CA GLY A 283 39.47 19.44 24.23
C GLY A 283 38.47 20.56 23.97
N MET A 284 37.88 21.12 25.02
CA MET A 284 36.88 22.18 24.92
C MET A 284 37.38 23.50 25.52
N ILE A 285 37.02 24.61 24.88
CA ILE A 285 37.26 25.97 25.39
C ILE A 285 35.93 26.72 25.38
N ASP A 286 35.70 27.47 26.43
CA ASP A 286 34.47 28.23 26.66
C ASP A 286 34.78 29.57 27.35
N GLU A 287 33.90 30.55 27.19
CA GLU A 287 33.96 31.86 27.86
C GLU A 287 35.31 32.57 27.78
N VAL A 288 35.84 32.76 26.58
CA VAL A 288 37.12 33.47 26.42
C VAL A 288 36.87 34.97 26.47
N LYS A 289 37.42 35.63 27.49
CA LYS A 289 37.28 37.08 27.68
C LYS A 289 38.62 37.77 27.82
N ILE A 290 38.68 38.96 27.26
CA ILE A 290 39.88 39.79 27.21
C ILE A 290 39.52 41.16 27.76
N TYR A 291 40.33 41.65 28.70
CA TYR A 291 40.18 42.95 29.33
C TYR A 291 41.48 43.75 29.15
N ASN A 292 41.35 45.00 28.73
CA ASN A 292 42.44 45.98 28.66
C ASN A 292 42.78 46.60 30.04
N ARG A 293 42.58 45.82 31.10
CA ARG A 293 42.91 46.17 32.49
C ARG A 293 43.20 44.91 33.30
N ALA A 294 43.83 45.09 34.45
CA ALA A 294 43.89 44.05 35.47
C ALA A 294 42.54 43.92 36.18
N LEU A 295 42.03 42.69 36.27
CA LEU A 295 40.89 42.37 37.11
C LEU A 295 41.32 42.15 38.56
N ALA A 296 40.53 42.63 39.51
CA ALA A 296 40.70 42.31 40.92
C ALA A 296 40.16 40.91 41.25
N ASP A 297 40.59 40.32 42.38
CA ASP A 297 40.22 38.95 42.80
C ASP A 297 38.69 38.71 42.81
N ASN A 298 37.92 39.71 43.25
CA ASN A 298 36.45 39.63 43.27
C ASN A 298 35.84 39.69 41.86
N GLU A 299 36.42 40.46 40.94
CA GLU A 299 35.98 40.53 39.55
C GLU A 299 36.28 39.23 38.80
N ILE A 300 37.45 38.63 39.06
CA ILE A 300 37.82 37.31 38.49
C ILE A 300 36.85 36.23 38.99
N LYS A 301 36.49 36.28 40.27
CA LYS A 301 35.53 35.35 40.84
C LYS A 301 34.12 35.54 40.26
N ALA A 302 33.69 36.79 40.06
CA ALA A 302 32.42 37.08 39.41
C ALA A 302 32.40 36.65 37.93
N ASP A 303 33.50 36.87 37.19
CA ASP A 303 33.63 36.43 35.79
C ASP A 303 33.56 34.90 35.67
N MET A 304 34.18 34.18 36.61
CA MET A 304 34.10 32.72 36.70
C MET A 304 32.68 32.21 37.00
N GLU A 305 31.99 32.89 37.92
CA GLU A 305 30.67 32.50 38.42
C GLU A 305 29.52 32.97 37.51
N GLU A 306 29.83 33.61 36.37
CA GLU A 306 28.83 34.01 35.39
C GLU A 306 27.96 32.83 34.94
N ALA A 307 26.65 33.04 34.98
CA ALA A 307 25.66 32.09 34.48
C ALA A 307 24.78 32.79 33.43
N ARG A 308 24.42 32.05 32.37
CA ARG A 308 23.50 32.51 31.33
C ARG A 308 22.37 31.52 31.11
N ASP A 309 21.22 32.05 30.69
CA ASP A 309 20.11 31.23 30.23
C ASP A 309 20.35 30.82 28.77
N CYS A 310 20.57 29.52 28.56
CA CYS A 310 20.95 28.94 27.28
C CYS A 310 19.73 28.64 26.39
N SER A 311 18.54 29.13 26.75
CA SER A 311 17.28 28.88 26.06
C SER A 311 17.10 29.64 24.74
N ALA A 312 18.15 30.19 24.12
CA ALA A 312 18.05 31.21 23.06
C ALA A 312 18.65 30.86 21.68
N ASP A 313 18.80 29.59 21.30
CA ASP A 313 19.13 29.21 19.90
C ASP A 313 17.87 28.93 19.06
N THR A 314 17.64 29.61 17.93
CA THR A 314 16.45 29.37 17.08
C THR A 314 16.66 28.16 16.17
N VAL A 315 15.64 27.32 16.02
CA VAL A 315 15.65 26.21 15.03
C VAL A 315 15.62 26.75 13.60
N VAL A 316 16.27 26.06 12.64
CA VAL A 316 16.36 26.42 11.21
C VAL A 316 16.29 25.17 10.33
N ILE A 317 15.47 25.18 9.28
CA ILE A 317 15.38 24.14 8.25
C ILE A 317 16.61 24.24 7.31
N THR A 318 17.32 23.15 7.07
CA THR A 318 18.52 23.10 6.20
C THR A 318 18.25 22.55 4.80
N THR A 319 17.13 21.84 4.58
CA THR A 319 16.74 21.35 3.25
C THR A 319 16.51 22.50 2.26
N THR A 320 17.08 22.37 1.05
CA THR A 320 17.01 23.40 -0.01
C THR A 320 16.28 22.94 -1.29
N SER A 321 16.12 21.64 -1.53
CA SER A 321 15.45 21.07 -2.71
C SER A 321 14.83 19.70 -2.41
N LEU A 322 13.79 19.34 -3.16
CA LEU A 322 13.12 18.03 -3.08
C LEU A 322 13.41 17.22 -4.37
N PRO A 323 13.62 15.89 -4.29
CA PRO A 323 13.63 15.02 -5.46
C PRO A 323 12.27 15.01 -6.18
N ASP A 324 12.25 14.79 -7.49
CA ASP A 324 11.03 14.66 -8.28
C ASP A 324 10.16 13.47 -7.80
N GLY A 325 8.85 13.63 -7.84
CA GLY A 325 7.85 12.57 -7.65
C GLY A 325 7.27 12.10 -8.98
N THR A 326 6.61 10.94 -8.97
CA THR A 326 5.88 10.40 -10.13
C THR A 326 4.41 10.32 -9.79
N ILE A 327 3.53 10.77 -10.69
CA ILE A 327 2.07 10.71 -10.53
C ILE A 327 1.59 9.41 -9.86
N ASN A 328 0.66 9.49 -8.89
CA ASN A 328 0.07 8.35 -8.17
C ASN A 328 1.12 7.31 -7.69
N SER A 329 2.30 7.78 -7.30
CA SER A 329 3.35 6.93 -6.74
C SER A 329 3.70 7.38 -5.33
N SER A 330 4.21 6.44 -4.54
CA SER A 330 4.69 6.73 -3.20
C SER A 330 5.89 7.68 -3.26
N TYR A 331 5.90 8.62 -2.34
CA TYR A 331 6.97 9.59 -2.15
C TYR A 331 7.42 9.54 -0.69
N SER A 332 8.72 9.60 -0.45
CA SER A 332 9.30 9.76 0.89
C SER A 332 10.62 10.52 0.80
N TYR A 333 10.74 11.56 1.61
CA TYR A 333 11.96 12.34 1.75
C TYR A 333 12.04 12.96 3.15
N THR A 334 13.17 12.79 3.84
CA THR A 334 13.36 13.34 5.19
C THR A 334 13.96 14.73 5.15
N LEU A 335 13.23 15.69 5.72
CA LEU A 335 13.68 17.07 5.87
C LEU A 335 14.65 17.19 7.04
N GLU A 336 15.60 18.12 6.93
CA GLU A 336 16.65 18.34 7.92
C GLU A 336 16.51 19.74 8.54
N ALA A 337 16.77 19.83 9.85
CA ALA A 337 16.83 21.08 10.60
C ALA A 337 17.96 21.07 11.63
N THR A 338 18.40 22.26 12.04
CA THR A 338 19.47 22.47 13.01
C THR A 338 19.15 23.64 13.96
N GLY A 339 19.93 23.84 15.02
CA GLY A 339 19.65 24.83 16.07
C GLY A 339 18.54 24.40 17.04
N GLY A 340 18.14 25.26 17.96
CA GLY A 340 17.04 24.94 18.89
C GLY A 340 17.36 23.85 19.93
N THR A 341 16.30 23.34 20.58
CA THR A 341 16.37 22.26 21.58
C THR A 341 15.60 21.06 21.06
N THR A 342 16.28 19.93 20.89
CA THR A 342 15.62 18.67 20.49
C THR A 342 14.70 18.15 21.60
N PRO A 343 13.66 17.38 21.27
CA PRO A 343 13.26 16.93 19.93
C PRO A 343 12.64 18.04 19.06
N TYR A 344 12.72 17.88 17.73
CA TYR A 344 11.99 18.71 16.78
C TYR A 344 10.61 18.12 16.50
N GLY A 345 9.62 19.00 16.40
CA GLY A 345 8.27 18.76 15.90
C GLY A 345 8.11 19.40 14.53
N TRP A 346 7.73 18.62 13.54
CA TRP A 346 7.52 19.01 12.16
C TRP A 346 6.03 19.12 11.85
N GLU A 347 5.69 20.11 11.04
CA GLU A 347 4.34 20.42 10.60
C GLU A 347 4.36 20.70 9.10
N LEU A 348 3.44 20.07 8.36
CA LEU A 348 3.20 20.36 6.94
C LEU A 348 2.14 21.46 6.89
N VAL A 349 2.55 22.69 6.60
CA VAL A 349 1.67 23.86 6.58
C VAL A 349 0.77 23.83 5.34
N SER A 350 1.34 23.50 4.18
CA SER A 350 0.59 23.31 2.93
C SER A 350 1.43 22.55 1.91
N SER A 351 0.86 21.62 1.14
CA SER A 351 1.59 20.91 0.06
C SER A 351 1.07 21.21 -1.35
N GLY A 352 -0.20 21.62 -1.50
CA GLY A 352 -0.86 21.57 -2.81
C GLY A 352 -1.03 20.15 -3.37
N ILE A 353 -0.64 19.11 -2.62
CA ILE A 353 -0.75 17.68 -2.96
C ILE A 353 -1.48 17.00 -1.79
N PRO A 354 -2.75 16.61 -1.96
CA PRO A 354 -3.57 16.08 -0.87
C PRO A 354 -3.03 14.82 -0.18
N GLY A 355 -2.29 13.98 -0.91
CA GLY A 355 -1.75 12.71 -0.43
C GLY A 355 -0.45 12.82 0.38
N LEU A 356 0.16 14.00 0.50
CA LEU A 356 1.40 14.18 1.26
C LEU A 356 1.13 14.60 2.71
N SER A 357 1.91 14.03 3.62
CA SER A 357 1.93 14.35 5.04
C SER A 357 3.37 14.37 5.55
N ILE A 358 3.59 14.93 6.75
CA ILE A 358 4.91 14.90 7.38
C ILE A 358 4.83 14.14 8.70
N VAL A 359 5.81 13.28 8.97
CA VAL A 359 5.95 12.62 10.27
C VAL A 359 6.46 13.65 11.29
N PRO A 360 5.67 14.02 12.31
CA PRO A 360 6.02 15.15 13.17
C PRO A 360 7.34 15.00 13.92
N ASN A 361 7.79 13.78 14.23
CA ASN A 361 9.00 13.59 15.03
C ASN A 361 10.28 13.36 14.22
N THR A 362 10.16 13.06 12.92
CA THR A 362 11.32 12.73 12.06
C THR A 362 11.52 13.72 10.93
N GLY A 363 10.49 14.48 10.54
CA GLY A 363 10.55 15.37 9.37
C GLY A 363 10.40 14.64 8.04
N GLU A 364 9.98 13.37 8.05
CA GLU A 364 9.75 12.60 6.83
C GLU A 364 8.47 13.07 6.13
N LEU A 365 8.64 13.79 5.01
CA LEU A 365 7.59 14.11 4.06
C LEU A 365 7.28 12.86 3.25
N HIS A 366 6.11 12.28 3.46
CA HIS A 366 5.73 11.01 2.85
C HIS A 366 4.26 10.99 2.41
N GLY A 367 3.94 10.05 1.54
CA GLY A 367 2.58 9.80 1.08
C GLY A 367 2.54 9.48 -0.40
N THR A 368 1.48 9.90 -1.08
CA THR A 368 1.28 9.68 -2.52
C THR A 368 1.16 11.00 -3.26
N THR A 369 1.74 11.06 -4.46
CA THR A 369 1.69 12.25 -5.33
C THR A 369 0.48 12.18 -6.26
N ASP A 370 -0.72 12.30 -5.67
CA ASP A 370 -2.00 12.09 -6.35
C ASP A 370 -2.47 13.31 -7.15
N VAL A 371 -1.59 13.81 -8.02
CA VAL A 371 -1.80 15.00 -8.85
C VAL A 371 -1.16 14.82 -10.23
N CYS A 372 -1.65 15.52 -11.26
CA CYS A 372 -1.04 15.48 -12.59
C CYS A 372 0.39 16.06 -12.58
N ALA A 373 1.16 15.77 -13.62
CA ALA A 373 2.52 16.31 -13.75
C ALA A 373 2.55 17.85 -13.67
N GLY A 374 3.52 18.39 -12.94
CA GLY A 374 3.65 19.82 -12.68
C GLY A 374 4.48 20.14 -11.43
N ASP A 375 4.70 21.43 -11.17
CA ASP A 375 5.45 21.93 -10.02
C ASP A 375 4.51 22.34 -8.88
N TYR A 376 4.73 21.82 -7.67
CA TYR A 376 3.91 22.05 -6.49
C TYR A 376 4.71 22.66 -5.34
N ASN A 377 4.15 23.68 -4.68
CA ASN A 377 4.79 24.35 -3.54
C ASN A 377 4.46 23.65 -2.22
N ILE A 378 5.49 23.17 -1.51
CA ILE A 378 5.43 22.50 -0.21
C ILE A 378 5.97 23.45 0.88
N THR A 379 5.09 23.96 1.74
CA THR A 379 5.44 24.76 2.91
C THR A 379 5.46 23.90 4.16
N VAL A 380 6.59 23.88 4.85
CA VAL A 380 6.84 23.09 6.06
C VAL A 380 7.33 23.98 7.18
N LYS A 381 7.06 23.57 8.41
CA LYS A 381 7.48 24.26 9.63
C LYS A 381 8.11 23.27 10.59
N VAL A 382 9.20 23.68 11.21
CA VAL A 382 9.84 22.95 12.31
C VAL A 382 9.68 23.76 13.60
N THR A 383 9.35 23.09 14.69
CA THR A 383 9.21 23.63 16.04
C THR A 383 10.10 22.83 16.96
N ASP A 384 10.92 23.47 17.77
CA ASP A 384 11.75 22.76 18.73
C ASP A 384 11.07 22.60 20.10
N ALA A 385 11.68 21.86 21.03
CA ALA A 385 11.16 21.68 22.39
C ALA A 385 11.13 22.98 23.21
N GLY A 386 11.86 24.01 22.77
CA GLY A 386 11.84 25.37 23.32
C GLY A 386 10.74 26.26 22.74
N SER A 387 9.83 25.72 21.92
CA SER A 387 8.76 26.46 21.22
C SER A 387 9.25 27.50 20.19
N ARG A 388 10.50 27.41 19.73
CA ARG A 388 11.04 28.21 18.63
C ARG A 388 10.73 27.53 17.31
N THR A 389 10.52 28.30 16.25
CA THR A 389 10.06 27.78 14.96
C THR A 389 10.80 28.36 13.76
N ASP A 390 10.93 27.58 12.68
CA ASP A 390 11.29 28.04 11.33
C ASP A 390 10.32 27.46 10.29
N GLU A 391 10.05 28.20 9.22
CA GLU A 391 9.09 27.85 8.17
C GLU A 391 9.70 28.10 6.78
N ARG A 392 9.53 27.15 5.85
CA ARG A 392 10.11 27.22 4.50
C ARG A 392 9.18 26.62 3.44
N THR A 393 9.13 27.27 2.27
CA THR A 393 8.50 26.73 1.06
C THR A 393 9.54 26.13 0.12
N LEU A 394 9.33 24.89 -0.31
CA LEU A 394 10.12 24.10 -1.26
C LEU A 394 9.26 23.77 -2.49
N SER A 395 9.88 23.49 -3.64
CA SER A 395 9.17 23.05 -4.86
C SER A 395 9.36 21.55 -5.06
N LEU A 396 8.27 20.82 -5.32
CA LEU A 396 8.26 19.41 -5.71
C LEU A 396 7.71 19.29 -7.14
N THR A 397 8.55 18.80 -8.05
CA THR A 397 8.15 18.47 -9.43
C THR A 397 7.53 17.08 -9.46
N VAL A 398 6.32 16.94 -10.00
CA VAL A 398 5.70 15.64 -10.31
C VAL A 398 5.79 15.38 -11.80
N VAL A 399 6.24 14.20 -12.21
CA VAL A 399 6.36 13.79 -13.62
C VAL A 399 5.36 12.69 -14.00
N ASN A 400 5.02 12.59 -15.28
CA ASN A 400 4.27 11.45 -15.81
C ASN A 400 5.13 10.19 -15.72
N GLY A 401 4.52 9.08 -15.31
CA GLY A 401 5.21 7.80 -15.28
C GLY A 401 4.95 6.96 -16.53
N THR A 402 5.65 5.83 -16.64
CA THR A 402 5.56 4.95 -17.81
C THR A 402 4.35 4.04 -17.71
N LEU A 403 3.42 4.16 -18.66
CA LEU A 403 2.31 3.23 -18.84
C LEU A 403 2.73 2.07 -19.76
N THR A 404 2.48 0.84 -19.34
CA THR A 404 2.87 -0.39 -20.06
C THR A 404 1.64 -1.21 -20.41
N ILE A 405 1.45 -1.46 -21.71
CA ILE A 405 0.34 -2.28 -22.23
C ILE A 405 0.76 -3.75 -22.38
N THR A 406 -0.16 -4.64 -22.03
CA THR A 406 -0.05 -6.10 -22.17
C THR A 406 -1.22 -6.62 -22.99
N PRO A 407 -0.99 -7.48 -24.01
CA PRO A 407 0.30 -7.91 -24.54
C PRO A 407 1.15 -6.77 -25.12
N SER A 408 2.48 -6.85 -24.99
CA SER A 408 3.42 -5.83 -25.51
C SER A 408 3.73 -6.02 -27.00
N ALA A 409 3.83 -4.94 -27.78
CA ALA A 409 4.28 -5.01 -29.17
C ALA A 409 5.80 -5.31 -29.29
N PRO A 410 6.25 -6.09 -30.29
CA PRO A 410 5.47 -6.65 -31.39
C PRO A 410 4.80 -7.98 -31.01
N GLN A 411 3.55 -8.16 -31.42
CA GLN A 411 2.80 -9.42 -31.32
C GLN A 411 1.93 -9.60 -32.55
N THR A 412 1.73 -10.86 -32.96
CA THR A 412 0.92 -11.24 -34.12
C THR A 412 -0.37 -11.90 -33.67
N PHE A 413 -1.49 -11.43 -34.20
CA PHE A 413 -2.83 -11.97 -33.99
C PHE A 413 -3.38 -12.54 -35.30
N ASN A 414 -4.12 -13.64 -35.22
CA ASN A 414 -4.72 -14.30 -36.38
C ASN A 414 -6.24 -14.33 -36.24
N CYS A 415 -6.94 -13.61 -37.11
CA CYS A 415 -8.39 -13.66 -37.28
C CYS A 415 -8.71 -14.66 -38.39
N THR A 416 -8.96 -15.92 -37.99
CA THR A 416 -9.27 -17.03 -38.89
C THR A 416 -10.75 -17.41 -38.90
N THR A 417 -11.51 -16.94 -37.91
CA THR A 417 -12.95 -17.16 -37.73
C THR A 417 -13.67 -15.82 -37.66
N SER A 418 -14.98 -15.82 -37.94
CA SER A 418 -15.81 -14.61 -37.97
C SER A 418 -15.88 -13.89 -36.61
N THR A 419 -15.69 -14.61 -35.50
CA THR A 419 -15.56 -14.07 -34.16
C THR A 419 -14.09 -13.90 -33.78
N PHE A 420 -13.68 -12.66 -33.52
CA PHE A 420 -12.33 -12.37 -33.06
C PHE A 420 -12.35 -11.21 -32.05
N TYR A 421 -11.64 -11.40 -30.94
CA TYR A 421 -11.29 -10.33 -30.01
C TYR A 421 -9.94 -10.58 -29.36
N GLN A 422 -9.34 -9.52 -28.83
CA GLN A 422 -8.13 -9.54 -28.02
C GLN A 422 -8.27 -8.51 -26.90
N ASP A 423 -8.14 -8.97 -25.66
CA ASP A 423 -8.09 -8.10 -24.49
C ASP A 423 -6.69 -7.53 -24.27
N PHE A 424 -6.65 -6.28 -23.82
CA PHE A 424 -5.46 -5.54 -23.44
C PHE A 424 -5.62 -4.99 -22.04
N SER A 425 -4.54 -5.00 -21.26
CA SER A 425 -4.47 -4.34 -19.96
C SER A 425 -3.30 -3.37 -19.91
N VAL A 426 -3.44 -2.29 -19.15
CA VAL A 426 -2.39 -1.28 -18.97
C VAL A 426 -2.03 -1.15 -17.51
N SER A 427 -0.75 -1.30 -17.21
CA SER A 427 -0.17 -1.08 -15.89
C SER A 427 0.64 0.21 -15.86
N GLY A 428 0.84 0.75 -14.65
CA GLY A 428 1.65 1.94 -14.43
C GLY A 428 0.89 3.07 -13.73
N PRO A 429 1.64 4.08 -13.26
CA PRO A 429 1.13 5.21 -12.48
C PRO A 429 0.20 6.13 -13.28
N ARG A 430 -1.03 6.30 -12.78
CA ARG A 430 -2.11 7.09 -13.39
C ARG A 430 -3.15 7.49 -12.33
N LEU A 431 -3.96 8.51 -12.55
CA LEU A 431 -5.04 8.93 -11.62
C LEU A 431 -6.43 8.55 -12.09
N GLY A 432 -6.65 8.49 -13.40
CA GLY A 432 -7.95 8.18 -13.99
C GLY A 432 -8.01 6.84 -14.71
N ALA A 433 -9.22 6.49 -15.13
CA ALA A 433 -9.45 5.45 -16.13
C ALA A 433 -8.83 5.87 -17.47
N LEU A 434 -8.35 4.90 -18.25
CA LEU A 434 -7.90 5.11 -19.62
C LEU A 434 -9.10 5.21 -20.56
N THR A 435 -9.22 6.36 -21.21
CA THR A 435 -10.32 6.70 -22.11
C THR A 435 -9.79 7.07 -23.50
N ASN A 436 -10.71 7.31 -24.44
CA ASN A 436 -10.38 7.67 -25.83
C ASN A 436 -9.48 6.64 -26.52
N TRP A 437 -9.74 5.35 -26.27
CA TRP A 437 -9.05 4.26 -26.94
C TRP A 437 -9.18 4.41 -28.45
N ALA A 438 -8.03 4.45 -29.12
CA ALA A 438 -7.95 4.64 -30.56
C ALA A 438 -7.07 3.56 -31.19
N ILE A 439 -7.56 2.98 -32.28
CA ILE A 439 -6.76 2.15 -33.17
C ILE A 439 -6.20 3.02 -34.29
N THR A 440 -4.90 2.87 -34.56
CA THR A 440 -4.26 3.45 -35.74
C THR A 440 -3.60 2.35 -36.56
N TRP A 441 -3.95 2.28 -37.85
CA TRP A 441 -3.34 1.35 -38.79
C TRP A 441 -2.10 1.97 -39.46
N LEU A 442 -1.06 1.16 -39.61
CA LEU A 442 0.10 1.49 -40.44
C LEU A 442 -0.13 0.92 -41.84
N GLY A 443 -0.43 1.81 -42.79
CA GLY A 443 -0.69 1.43 -44.18
C GLY A 443 -2.17 1.10 -44.42
N SER A 444 -2.46 -0.12 -44.86
CA SER A 444 -3.83 -0.55 -45.19
C SER A 444 -4.62 -0.94 -43.95
N ASP A 445 -5.86 -0.45 -43.87
CA ASP A 445 -6.86 -0.84 -42.87
C ASP A 445 -7.69 -2.02 -43.44
N PRO A 446 -7.75 -3.18 -42.76
CA PRO A 446 -8.59 -4.30 -43.19
C PRO A 446 -10.10 -4.00 -43.11
N GLY A 447 -10.52 -3.00 -42.33
CA GLY A 447 -11.92 -2.68 -42.03
C GLY A 447 -12.55 -3.67 -41.04
N GLY A 448 -13.64 -3.24 -40.38
CA GLY A 448 -14.45 -4.14 -39.55
C GLY A 448 -13.89 -4.49 -38.18
N PHE A 449 -13.01 -3.65 -37.62
CA PHE A 449 -12.51 -3.79 -36.24
C PHE A 449 -12.65 -2.49 -35.46
N GLU A 450 -12.82 -2.60 -34.15
CA GLU A 450 -12.81 -1.49 -33.21
C GLU A 450 -12.02 -1.83 -31.95
N VAL A 451 -11.76 -0.81 -31.12
CA VAL A 451 -11.27 -0.98 -29.76
C VAL A 451 -12.24 -0.29 -28.81
N VAL A 452 -12.70 -1.00 -27.79
CA VAL A 452 -13.61 -0.48 -26.76
C VAL A 452 -12.96 -0.63 -25.39
N SER A 453 -13.22 0.31 -24.48
CA SER A 453 -12.81 0.15 -23.08
C SER A 453 -13.65 -0.95 -22.43
N THR A 454 -13.01 -1.80 -21.64
CA THR A 454 -13.65 -2.86 -20.84
C THR A 454 -13.42 -2.66 -19.34
N GLY A 455 -12.99 -1.46 -18.94
CA GLY A 455 -12.66 -1.10 -17.57
C GLY A 455 -11.63 0.02 -17.49
N ASP A 456 -11.21 0.35 -16.27
CA ASP A 456 -10.35 1.52 -16.00
C ASP A 456 -8.96 1.48 -16.65
N ALA A 457 -8.45 0.29 -16.96
CA ALA A 457 -7.18 0.10 -17.63
C ALA A 457 -7.20 -1.03 -18.66
N THR A 458 -8.39 -1.45 -19.05
CA THR A 458 -8.58 -2.57 -19.94
C THR A 458 -9.34 -2.13 -21.18
N ALA A 459 -9.01 -2.77 -22.30
CA ALA A 459 -9.71 -2.57 -23.56
C ALA A 459 -9.76 -3.86 -24.37
N LYS A 460 -10.80 -4.00 -25.18
CA LYS A 460 -11.00 -5.12 -26.08
C LYS A 460 -10.91 -4.64 -27.52
N PHE A 461 -9.91 -5.14 -28.25
CA PHE A 461 -9.84 -5.02 -29.70
C PHE A 461 -10.69 -6.12 -30.31
N ARG A 462 -11.78 -5.80 -31.00
CA ARG A 462 -12.74 -6.80 -31.51
C ARG A 462 -13.16 -6.53 -32.94
N LYS A 463 -13.58 -7.61 -33.60
CA LYS A 463 -14.19 -7.56 -34.93
C LYS A 463 -15.66 -7.18 -34.82
N ILE A 464 -16.13 -6.30 -35.71
CA ILE A 464 -17.51 -5.78 -35.71
C ILE A 464 -18.16 -5.81 -37.09
N GLY A 465 -17.41 -6.21 -38.11
CA GLY A 465 -17.85 -6.11 -39.49
C GLY A 465 -17.07 -7.02 -40.41
N THR A 466 -17.40 -6.93 -41.70
CA THR A 466 -16.62 -7.59 -42.75
C THR A 466 -15.22 -6.97 -42.85
N SER A 467 -14.24 -7.80 -43.15
CA SER A 467 -12.83 -7.39 -43.23
C SER A 467 -12.17 -7.95 -44.48
N THR A 468 -11.18 -7.24 -45.00
CA THR A 468 -10.44 -7.67 -46.19
C THR A 468 -9.39 -8.72 -45.82
N ALA A 469 -9.46 -9.90 -46.44
CA ALA A 469 -8.43 -10.94 -46.27
C ALA A 469 -7.03 -10.40 -46.60
N GLY A 470 -6.05 -10.74 -45.78
CA GLY A 470 -4.66 -10.32 -45.96
C GLY A 470 -3.81 -10.62 -44.73
N THR A 471 -2.50 -10.65 -44.90
CA THR A 471 -1.54 -10.85 -43.82
C THR A 471 -0.69 -9.59 -43.63
N GLY A 472 -0.22 -9.36 -42.40
CA GLY A 472 0.69 -8.26 -42.12
C GLY A 472 0.03 -6.90 -41.93
N TYR A 473 -1.26 -6.82 -41.60
CA TYR A 473 -1.88 -5.54 -41.24
C TYR A 473 -1.29 -5.06 -39.92
N GLN A 474 -0.69 -3.88 -39.89
CA GLN A 474 -0.01 -3.39 -38.70
C GLN A 474 -0.86 -2.33 -37.99
N PHE A 475 -0.98 -2.41 -36.67
CA PHE A 475 -1.74 -1.44 -35.88
C PHE A 475 -1.08 -1.12 -34.54
N LYS A 476 -1.49 0.00 -33.97
CA LYS A 476 -1.16 0.41 -32.61
C LYS A 476 -2.41 0.90 -31.88
N LEU A 477 -2.35 0.86 -30.56
CA LEU A 477 -3.38 1.38 -29.68
C LEU A 477 -2.83 2.57 -28.90
N ALA A 478 -3.69 3.56 -28.69
CA ALA A 478 -3.40 4.70 -27.82
C ALA A 478 -4.60 5.02 -26.94
N ALA A 479 -4.33 5.51 -25.73
CA ALA A 479 -5.35 5.96 -24.78
C ALA A 479 -4.79 7.05 -23.87
N ASN A 480 -5.68 7.81 -23.23
CA ASN A 480 -5.35 8.90 -22.31
C ASN A 480 -5.91 8.62 -20.93
N ASP A 481 -5.15 8.97 -19.89
CA ASP A 481 -5.69 9.10 -18.54
C ASP A 481 -6.77 10.20 -18.53
N SER A 482 -7.97 9.85 -18.07
CA SER A 482 -9.14 10.74 -18.04
C SER A 482 -9.03 11.93 -17.08
N VAL A 483 -8.12 11.87 -16.11
CA VAL A 483 -7.81 12.95 -15.16
C VAL A 483 -6.62 13.78 -15.66
N CYS A 484 -5.58 13.10 -16.17
CA CYS A 484 -4.35 13.73 -16.67
C CYS A 484 -4.10 13.42 -18.15
N ASN A 485 -4.75 14.17 -19.04
CA ASN A 485 -4.79 13.88 -20.48
C ASN A 485 -3.40 13.79 -21.17
N ASP A 486 -2.36 14.38 -20.58
CA ASP A 486 -0.97 14.34 -21.06
C ASP A 486 -0.19 13.09 -20.61
N ASN A 487 -0.72 12.32 -19.65
CA ASN A 487 -0.25 10.98 -19.31
C ASN A 487 -0.87 9.97 -20.27
N THR A 488 -0.17 9.71 -21.37
CA THR A 488 -0.69 8.91 -22.49
C THR A 488 -0.04 7.53 -22.57
N MET A 489 -0.83 6.51 -22.90
CA MET A 489 -0.33 5.21 -23.32
C MET A 489 -0.26 5.16 -24.85
N ASP A 490 0.89 4.78 -25.41
CA ASP A 490 1.07 4.47 -26.84
C ASP A 490 1.79 3.12 -26.96
N SER A 491 1.09 2.12 -27.52
CA SER A 491 1.62 0.76 -27.64
C SER A 491 2.85 0.67 -28.56
N ALA A 492 3.08 1.68 -29.40
CA ALA A 492 4.21 1.75 -30.32
C ALA A 492 5.33 2.70 -29.86
N TYR A 493 5.38 3.08 -28.57
CA TYR A 493 6.42 3.95 -28.03
C TYR A 493 7.86 3.43 -28.28
N SER A 494 8.04 2.10 -28.31
CA SER A 494 9.32 1.45 -28.62
C SER A 494 9.61 1.33 -30.13
N GLY A 495 8.74 1.84 -31.00
CA GLY A 495 8.82 1.72 -32.45
C GLY A 495 8.23 0.42 -33.04
N ASN A 496 7.72 -0.48 -32.19
CA ASN A 496 7.13 -1.75 -32.61
C ASN A 496 5.61 -1.65 -32.77
N TRP A 497 5.05 -2.37 -33.76
CA TRP A 497 3.62 -2.40 -34.05
C TRP A 497 3.07 -3.82 -33.87
N TYR A 498 1.80 -3.94 -33.52
CA TYR A 498 1.10 -5.23 -33.59
C TYR A 498 0.88 -5.62 -35.04
N THR A 499 0.70 -6.92 -35.29
CA THR A 499 0.39 -7.48 -36.61
C THR A 499 -0.90 -8.27 -36.55
N LEU A 500 -1.81 -8.06 -37.50
CA LEU A 500 -3.05 -8.82 -37.67
C LEU A 500 -3.03 -9.53 -39.03
N ASN A 501 -3.35 -10.82 -39.01
CA ASN A 501 -3.61 -11.62 -40.20
C ASN A 501 -5.11 -11.96 -40.26
N VAL A 502 -5.75 -11.72 -41.40
CA VAL A 502 -7.18 -11.99 -41.64
C VAL A 502 -7.32 -13.01 -42.78
N SER A 503 -7.98 -14.13 -42.54
CA SER A 503 -8.18 -15.19 -43.55
C SER A 503 -9.41 -16.04 -43.29
N GLY A 504 -9.88 -16.75 -44.32
CA GLY A 504 -11.04 -17.65 -44.22
C GLY A 504 -12.30 -16.92 -43.77
N ASP A 505 -13.04 -17.56 -42.87
CA ASP A 505 -14.26 -17.02 -42.25
C ASP A 505 -13.97 -15.79 -41.37
N GLY A 506 -12.69 -15.52 -41.05
CA GLY A 506 -12.26 -14.25 -40.45
C GLY A 506 -12.53 -13.01 -41.30
N THR A 507 -12.91 -13.18 -42.56
CA THR A 507 -13.42 -12.07 -43.39
C THR A 507 -14.87 -11.71 -43.12
N ASP A 508 -15.68 -12.65 -42.64
CA ASP A 508 -17.12 -12.50 -42.47
C ASP A 508 -17.50 -11.74 -41.20
N LYS A 509 -18.73 -11.27 -41.11
CA LYS A 509 -19.26 -10.55 -39.94
C LYS A 509 -19.47 -11.53 -38.77
N PRO A 510 -19.13 -11.18 -37.52
CA PRO A 510 -19.43 -12.02 -36.35
C PRO A 510 -20.94 -12.27 -36.18
N TYR A 511 -21.31 -13.37 -35.50
CA TYR A 511 -22.71 -13.76 -35.29
C TYR A 511 -23.49 -12.68 -34.50
N TYR A 512 -22.86 -12.09 -33.47
CA TYR A 512 -23.44 -11.07 -32.59
C TYR A 512 -23.74 -9.74 -33.27
N VAL A 513 -23.31 -9.50 -34.52
CA VAL A 513 -23.62 -8.21 -35.13
C VAL A 513 -25.05 -8.18 -35.68
N GLY A 514 -25.87 -7.32 -35.11
CA GLY A 514 -27.34 -7.29 -35.25
C GLY A 514 -28.06 -7.91 -34.05
N MET A 515 -27.33 -8.30 -33.01
CA MET A 515 -27.91 -8.66 -31.72
C MET A 515 -28.43 -7.39 -31.03
N VAL A 516 -29.63 -7.50 -30.46
CA VAL A 516 -30.34 -6.41 -29.78
C VAL A 516 -30.77 -6.77 -28.36
N GLY A 517 -30.58 -8.03 -27.95
CA GLY A 517 -30.73 -8.51 -26.58
C GLY A 517 -30.01 -9.85 -26.40
N GLU A 518 -29.36 -10.03 -25.27
CA GLU A 518 -28.69 -11.27 -24.86
C GLU A 518 -28.83 -11.45 -23.35
N TRP A 519 -29.49 -12.52 -22.92
CA TRP A 519 -29.68 -12.86 -21.52
C TRP A 519 -29.26 -14.32 -21.29
N HIS A 520 -28.24 -14.50 -20.46
CA HIS A 520 -27.67 -15.82 -20.14
C HIS A 520 -28.49 -16.60 -19.13
N MET A 521 -29.42 -15.96 -18.40
CA MET A 521 -30.21 -16.62 -17.34
C MET A 521 -29.33 -17.26 -16.25
N ASP A 522 -28.18 -16.63 -16.00
CA ASP A 522 -27.11 -17.13 -15.15
C ASP A 522 -27.12 -16.52 -13.74
N GLU A 523 -28.25 -15.94 -13.35
CA GLU A 523 -28.39 -15.20 -12.11
C GLU A 523 -28.25 -16.09 -10.86
N CYS A 524 -27.47 -15.60 -9.90
CA CYS A 524 -27.21 -16.27 -8.63
C CYS A 524 -28.45 -16.39 -7.73
N ALA A 525 -29.40 -15.47 -7.89
CA ALA A 525 -30.62 -15.40 -7.13
C ALA A 525 -31.71 -14.78 -7.99
N TRP A 526 -32.94 -15.27 -7.82
CA TRP A 526 -34.12 -14.80 -8.51
C TRP A 526 -35.04 -14.16 -7.46
N ASP A 527 -34.69 -12.93 -7.04
CA ASP A 527 -35.33 -12.28 -5.89
C ASP A 527 -36.29 -11.15 -6.28
N GLY A 528 -36.43 -10.89 -7.58
CA GLY A 528 -37.32 -9.87 -8.14
C GLY A 528 -36.75 -8.46 -7.99
N THR A 529 -35.43 -8.34 -7.84
CA THR A 529 -34.76 -7.04 -7.91
C THR A 529 -34.83 -6.54 -9.35
N ALA A 530 -35.22 -5.27 -9.52
CA ALA A 530 -35.24 -4.64 -10.83
C ALA A 530 -33.85 -4.72 -11.50
N ASP A 531 -33.86 -5.03 -12.79
CA ASP A 531 -32.67 -5.21 -13.64
C ASP A 531 -31.73 -6.36 -13.20
N GLU A 532 -32.19 -7.30 -12.35
CA GLU A 532 -31.37 -8.45 -11.93
C GLU A 532 -30.99 -9.37 -13.10
N VAL A 533 -31.86 -9.47 -14.12
CA VAL A 533 -31.60 -10.31 -15.29
C VAL A 533 -30.84 -9.48 -16.33
N SER A 534 -29.57 -9.79 -16.54
CA SER A 534 -28.68 -8.87 -17.26
C SER A 534 -28.78 -9.02 -18.78
N ASP A 535 -28.94 -7.89 -19.49
CA ASP A 535 -28.69 -7.82 -20.94
C ASP A 535 -27.21 -7.53 -21.22
N THR A 536 -26.50 -8.48 -21.85
CA THR A 536 -25.08 -8.36 -22.20
C THR A 536 -24.83 -7.84 -23.61
N SER A 537 -25.88 -7.63 -24.41
CA SER A 537 -25.76 -7.11 -25.78
C SER A 537 -25.36 -5.63 -25.84
N GLY A 538 -25.58 -4.90 -24.75
CA GLY A 538 -25.29 -3.46 -24.61
C GLY A 538 -26.45 -2.55 -24.98
N THR A 539 -27.68 -3.08 -25.12
CA THR A 539 -28.89 -2.25 -25.27
C THR A 539 -29.47 -1.80 -23.92
N ASN A 540 -28.96 -2.36 -22.81
CA ASN A 540 -29.46 -2.19 -21.44
C ASN A 540 -30.91 -2.68 -21.29
N ALA A 541 -31.30 -3.67 -22.07
CA ALA A 541 -32.62 -4.30 -22.01
C ALA A 541 -32.71 -5.29 -20.84
N HIS A 542 -32.33 -4.88 -19.64
CA HIS A 542 -32.35 -5.73 -18.45
C HIS A 542 -33.78 -6.22 -18.12
N GLY A 543 -33.85 -7.34 -17.40
CA GLY A 543 -35.09 -8.00 -17.02
C GLY A 543 -35.25 -8.13 -15.50
N GLU A 544 -36.40 -8.66 -15.09
CA GLU A 544 -36.76 -8.87 -13.68
C GLU A 544 -37.52 -10.20 -13.52
N SER A 545 -37.20 -10.96 -12.47
CA SER A 545 -37.92 -12.18 -12.14
C SER A 545 -39.17 -11.91 -11.29
N HIS A 546 -40.19 -12.74 -11.45
CA HIS A 546 -41.45 -12.58 -10.75
C HIS A 546 -41.95 -13.90 -10.19
N ASN A 547 -42.30 -13.86 -8.90
CA ASN A 547 -42.75 -15.02 -8.11
C ASN A 547 -41.73 -16.17 -8.05
N MET A 548 -40.49 -15.89 -8.42
CA MET A 548 -39.34 -16.76 -8.16
C MET A 548 -38.85 -16.51 -6.74
N GLY A 549 -38.28 -17.52 -6.08
CA GLY A 549 -37.86 -17.40 -4.69
C GLY A 549 -36.56 -18.12 -4.38
N PRO A 550 -36.13 -18.13 -3.09
CA PRO A 550 -34.89 -18.78 -2.69
C PRO A 550 -34.81 -20.29 -2.97
N GLY A 551 -35.95 -20.92 -3.30
CA GLY A 551 -36.00 -22.33 -3.72
C GLY A 551 -35.72 -22.54 -5.20
N ASP A 552 -35.45 -21.48 -5.96
CA ASP A 552 -35.03 -21.48 -7.36
C ASP A 552 -33.56 -21.02 -7.45
N ASP A 553 -32.74 -21.44 -6.48
CA ASP A 553 -31.33 -21.04 -6.37
C ASP A 553 -30.39 -21.84 -7.29
N VAL A 554 -29.13 -21.41 -7.32
CA VAL A 554 -28.05 -22.03 -8.09
C VAL A 554 -27.82 -23.52 -7.82
N ASN A 555 -28.26 -24.05 -6.67
CA ASN A 555 -28.10 -25.46 -6.36
C ASN A 555 -29.08 -26.33 -7.16
N ARG A 556 -30.08 -25.73 -7.80
CA ARG A 556 -31.09 -26.42 -8.61
C ARG A 556 -30.98 -26.07 -10.09
N SER A 557 -30.51 -24.86 -10.40
CA SER A 557 -30.45 -24.27 -11.74
C SER A 557 -29.25 -24.75 -12.57
N ILE A 558 -29.26 -25.99 -13.04
CA ILE A 558 -28.29 -26.45 -14.04
C ILE A 558 -28.75 -26.02 -15.43
N GLY A 559 -28.05 -25.05 -16.03
CA GLY A 559 -28.27 -24.59 -17.39
C GLY A 559 -27.72 -25.50 -18.47
N LYS A 560 -28.02 -25.12 -19.71
CA LYS A 560 -27.32 -25.61 -20.90
C LYS A 560 -25.88 -25.09 -20.90
N VAL A 561 -25.70 -23.80 -20.59
CA VAL A 561 -24.40 -23.15 -20.36
C VAL A 561 -24.51 -22.49 -18.99
N CYS A 562 -23.68 -22.90 -18.03
CA CYS A 562 -23.72 -22.34 -16.68
C CYS A 562 -25.07 -22.54 -15.96
N TYR A 563 -25.76 -21.48 -15.52
CA TYR A 563 -27.08 -21.60 -14.85
C TYR A 563 -28.24 -21.39 -15.81
N SER A 564 -29.47 -21.55 -15.32
CA SER A 564 -30.67 -21.30 -16.13
C SER A 564 -31.83 -20.86 -15.25
N ALA A 565 -32.85 -20.28 -15.89
CA ALA A 565 -34.08 -19.92 -15.22
C ALA A 565 -35.00 -21.13 -15.05
N ALA A 566 -35.42 -21.41 -13.81
CA ALA A 566 -36.36 -22.47 -13.45
C ALA A 566 -37.80 -21.94 -13.47
N PHE A 567 -38.70 -22.61 -14.20
CA PHE A 567 -40.09 -22.17 -14.31
C PHE A 567 -41.06 -23.27 -13.90
N ASN A 568 -41.86 -22.97 -12.87
CA ASN A 568 -43.08 -23.68 -12.49
C ASN A 568 -42.87 -25.18 -12.21
N LEU A 569 -41.72 -25.58 -11.67
CA LEU A 569 -41.35 -27.00 -11.56
C LEU A 569 -42.10 -27.78 -10.46
N ASP A 570 -42.66 -27.07 -9.47
CA ASP A 570 -43.36 -27.64 -8.32
C ASP A 570 -44.88 -27.40 -8.41
N THR A 571 -45.55 -27.11 -7.28
CA THR A 571 -46.97 -26.70 -7.26
C THR A 571 -47.19 -25.24 -7.68
N VAL A 572 -46.11 -24.51 -7.96
CA VAL A 572 -46.12 -23.10 -8.38
C VAL A 572 -46.39 -23.03 -9.88
N THR A 573 -47.24 -22.08 -10.30
CA THR A 573 -47.70 -22.00 -11.70
C THR A 573 -47.83 -20.56 -12.19
N ASP A 574 -47.18 -19.62 -11.53
CA ASP A 574 -47.22 -18.17 -11.80
C ASP A 574 -45.81 -17.53 -11.80
N GLN A 575 -44.74 -18.34 -11.96
CA GLN A 575 -43.37 -17.87 -12.14
C GLN A 575 -43.13 -17.43 -13.58
N TYR A 576 -42.52 -16.25 -13.75
CA TYR A 576 -42.10 -15.71 -15.05
C TYR A 576 -40.95 -14.72 -14.89
N VAL A 577 -40.25 -14.44 -15.98
CA VAL A 577 -39.23 -13.39 -16.07
C VAL A 577 -39.67 -12.39 -17.13
N THR A 578 -39.58 -11.10 -16.83
CA THR A 578 -39.67 -10.03 -17.83
C THR A 578 -38.31 -9.80 -18.46
N LEU A 579 -38.29 -9.56 -19.77
CA LEU A 579 -37.12 -9.12 -20.52
C LEU A 579 -37.32 -7.67 -20.94
N GLY A 580 -36.24 -6.91 -21.09
CA GLY A 580 -36.32 -5.51 -21.53
C GLY A 580 -36.98 -5.39 -22.89
N HIS A 581 -38.16 -4.78 -22.92
CA HIS A 581 -38.98 -4.65 -24.14
C HIS A 581 -38.28 -3.83 -25.24
N GLU A 582 -37.28 -3.01 -24.88
CA GLU A 582 -36.41 -2.21 -25.74
C GLU A 582 -35.74 -3.04 -26.84
N ALA A 583 -35.31 -4.27 -26.51
CA ALA A 583 -34.69 -5.20 -27.45
C ALA A 583 -35.64 -5.67 -28.56
N PHE A 584 -36.96 -5.52 -28.34
CA PHE A 584 -38.00 -6.00 -29.25
C PHE A 584 -38.70 -4.86 -30.01
N GLN A 585 -38.23 -3.62 -29.86
CA GLN A 585 -38.91 -2.48 -30.46
C GLN A 585 -38.65 -2.37 -31.97
N ASN A 586 -39.74 -2.30 -32.73
CA ASN A 586 -39.73 -2.15 -34.20
C ASN A 586 -38.99 -3.27 -34.94
N LEU A 587 -39.00 -4.50 -34.42
CA LEU A 587 -38.42 -5.66 -35.10
C LEU A 587 -39.28 -6.04 -36.33
N ASP A 588 -38.73 -5.86 -37.53
CA ASP A 588 -39.37 -6.29 -38.78
C ASP A 588 -38.92 -7.70 -39.17
N ASP A 589 -37.69 -7.82 -39.68
CA ASP A 589 -36.98 -9.08 -39.83
C ASP A 589 -36.21 -9.37 -38.53
N PHE A 590 -36.35 -10.57 -37.99
CA PHE A 590 -35.73 -10.91 -36.71
C PHE A 590 -35.35 -12.38 -36.59
N SER A 591 -34.52 -12.68 -35.59
CA SER A 591 -34.33 -14.03 -35.07
C SER A 591 -34.38 -14.03 -33.55
N LEU A 592 -35.10 -14.98 -32.97
CA LEU A 592 -35.11 -15.29 -31.54
C LEU A 592 -34.47 -16.66 -31.35
N SER A 593 -33.44 -16.74 -30.51
CA SER A 593 -32.78 -17.98 -30.09
C SER A 593 -32.98 -18.19 -28.60
N LEU A 594 -33.23 -19.42 -28.18
CA LEU A 594 -33.23 -19.82 -26.77
C LEU A 594 -32.96 -21.33 -26.64
N TRP A 595 -32.42 -21.73 -25.51
CA TRP A 595 -32.41 -23.11 -25.06
C TRP A 595 -33.55 -23.37 -24.10
N PHE A 596 -34.17 -24.54 -24.18
CA PHE A 596 -35.24 -24.93 -23.26
C PHE A 596 -35.20 -26.42 -22.96
N ARG A 597 -35.67 -26.80 -21.77
CA ARG A 597 -35.89 -28.19 -21.35
C ARG A 597 -37.22 -28.31 -20.65
N ILE A 598 -38.07 -29.23 -21.08
CA ILE A 598 -39.41 -29.42 -20.51
C ILE A 598 -39.38 -30.53 -19.47
N GLU A 599 -39.85 -30.22 -18.27
CA GLU A 599 -40.03 -31.18 -17.17
C GLU A 599 -41.44 -31.76 -17.16
N LYS A 600 -42.43 -30.96 -17.59
CA LYS A 600 -43.84 -31.34 -17.58
C LYS A 600 -44.62 -30.57 -18.64
N LEU A 601 -45.55 -31.24 -19.30
CA LEU A 601 -46.46 -30.58 -20.23
C LEU A 601 -47.72 -30.08 -19.51
N SER A 602 -48.06 -28.83 -19.80
CA SER A 602 -49.33 -28.20 -19.46
C SER A 602 -50.48 -28.77 -20.30
N SER A 603 -51.70 -28.70 -19.75
CA SER A 603 -52.85 -29.44 -20.28
C SER A 603 -53.43 -28.87 -21.58
N THR A 604 -53.19 -27.58 -21.89
CA THR A 604 -53.66 -26.94 -23.13
C THR A 604 -52.52 -26.48 -24.05
N GLY A 605 -51.37 -26.10 -23.49
CA GLY A 605 -50.15 -25.82 -24.24
C GLY A 605 -49.09 -25.19 -23.33
N ASN A 606 -47.94 -24.81 -23.88
CA ASN A 606 -46.79 -24.36 -23.11
C ASN A 606 -46.11 -23.18 -23.82
N SER A 607 -45.90 -22.07 -23.11
CA SER A 607 -45.34 -20.85 -23.69
C SER A 607 -43.82 -20.77 -23.50
N LEU A 608 -43.07 -20.84 -24.59
CA LEU A 608 -41.61 -20.66 -24.56
C LEU A 608 -41.22 -19.18 -24.49
N PHE A 609 -42.01 -18.32 -25.13
CA PHE A 609 -41.85 -16.86 -25.11
C PHE A 609 -43.21 -16.20 -25.36
N SER A 610 -43.54 -15.15 -24.61
CA SER A 610 -44.79 -14.40 -24.76
C SER A 610 -44.52 -12.89 -24.78
N GLY A 611 -45.04 -12.25 -25.82
CA GLY A 611 -44.84 -10.84 -26.14
C GLY A 611 -46.18 -10.14 -26.31
N ALA A 612 -46.51 -9.20 -25.42
CA ALA A 612 -47.75 -8.44 -25.43
C ALA A 612 -47.54 -6.92 -25.62
N SER A 613 -48.58 -6.28 -26.15
CA SER A 613 -48.75 -4.83 -26.17
C SER A 613 -50.06 -4.44 -25.50
N SER A 614 -50.22 -3.17 -25.15
CA SER A 614 -51.46 -2.65 -24.53
C SER A 614 -52.74 -2.93 -25.32
N THR A 615 -52.64 -3.27 -26.60
CA THR A 615 -53.78 -3.56 -27.48
C THR A 615 -53.82 -4.99 -28.01
N ASN A 616 -52.78 -5.79 -27.79
CA ASN A 616 -52.68 -7.14 -28.35
C ASN A 616 -51.85 -8.06 -27.45
N ALA A 617 -52.49 -9.10 -26.92
CA ALA A 617 -51.86 -10.13 -26.10
C ALA A 617 -50.80 -10.93 -26.87
N ASN A 618 -51.05 -11.24 -28.14
CA ASN A 618 -50.22 -12.11 -28.98
C ASN A 618 -49.40 -11.31 -29.98
N THR A 619 -48.64 -10.33 -29.49
CA THR A 619 -47.79 -9.50 -30.35
C THR A 619 -46.59 -10.31 -30.86
N MET A 620 -46.00 -11.15 -30.02
CA MET A 620 -44.95 -12.10 -30.39
C MET A 620 -45.02 -13.33 -29.48
N LEU A 621 -45.53 -14.47 -29.95
CA LEU A 621 -45.74 -15.66 -29.10
C LEU A 621 -45.14 -16.91 -29.73
N ALA A 622 -44.39 -17.69 -28.96
CA ALA A 622 -43.91 -19.03 -29.31
C ALA A 622 -44.56 -20.08 -28.38
N TYR A 623 -45.54 -20.82 -28.91
CA TYR A 623 -46.47 -21.64 -28.13
C TYR A 623 -46.47 -23.11 -28.57
N LEU A 624 -46.09 -24.01 -27.67
CA LEU A 624 -46.14 -25.45 -27.87
C LEU A 624 -47.53 -26.00 -27.57
N ASN A 625 -47.96 -27.00 -28.34
CA ASN A 625 -49.17 -27.74 -28.01
C ASN A 625 -49.02 -28.57 -26.72
N SER A 626 -50.14 -29.06 -26.18
CA SER A 626 -50.19 -29.88 -24.96
C SER A 626 -49.45 -31.22 -25.04
N ALA A 627 -48.91 -31.58 -26.20
CA ALA A 627 -48.16 -32.81 -26.42
C ALA A 627 -46.66 -32.56 -26.69
N GLY A 628 -46.21 -31.29 -26.72
CA GLY A 628 -44.82 -30.96 -27.06
C GLY A 628 -44.40 -31.37 -28.47
N THR A 629 -45.34 -31.56 -29.40
CA THR A 629 -45.09 -32.11 -30.74
C THR A 629 -45.18 -31.05 -31.85
N SER A 630 -45.77 -29.90 -31.57
CA SER A 630 -45.91 -28.82 -32.55
C SER A 630 -45.77 -27.46 -31.88
N LEU A 631 -44.99 -26.59 -32.52
CA LEU A 631 -44.83 -25.18 -32.16
C LEU A 631 -45.73 -24.32 -33.05
N SER A 632 -46.43 -23.38 -32.44
CA SER A 632 -47.19 -22.33 -33.13
C SER A 632 -46.57 -20.98 -32.81
N THR A 633 -46.44 -20.13 -33.81
CA THR A 633 -45.94 -18.76 -33.66
C THR A 633 -47.04 -17.75 -33.99
N TYR A 634 -47.04 -16.64 -33.27
CA TYR A 634 -47.96 -15.54 -33.50
C TYR A 634 -47.20 -14.23 -33.58
N VAL A 635 -47.58 -13.40 -34.54
CA VAL A 635 -47.02 -12.08 -34.77
C VAL A 635 -48.16 -11.11 -34.95
N ASN A 636 -48.28 -10.15 -34.03
CA ASN A 636 -49.30 -9.10 -34.01
C ASN A 636 -50.74 -9.66 -34.10
N GLY A 637 -51.03 -10.78 -33.41
CA GLY A 637 -52.37 -11.31 -33.18
C GLY A 637 -52.68 -12.66 -33.85
N PRO A 638 -52.59 -12.81 -35.19
CA PRO A 638 -52.88 -14.08 -35.85
C PRO A 638 -51.77 -15.11 -35.64
N ASN A 639 -52.14 -16.39 -35.69
CA ASN A 639 -51.20 -17.49 -35.84
C ASN A 639 -50.55 -17.37 -37.23
N THR A 640 -49.25 -17.08 -37.25
CA THR A 640 -48.47 -16.91 -38.48
C THR A 640 -47.74 -18.19 -38.84
N GLY A 641 -47.18 -18.95 -37.89
CA GLY A 641 -46.49 -20.19 -38.17
C GLY A 641 -46.99 -21.42 -37.40
N ARG A 642 -46.87 -22.59 -38.04
CA ARG A 642 -47.08 -23.91 -37.42
C ARG A 642 -46.01 -24.91 -37.86
N PHE A 643 -45.26 -25.42 -36.90
CA PHE A 643 -44.10 -26.28 -37.12
C PHE A 643 -44.30 -27.65 -36.47
N ASN A 644 -43.97 -28.73 -37.17
CA ASN A 644 -44.07 -30.10 -36.67
C ASN A 644 -42.73 -30.54 -36.08
N LEU A 645 -42.59 -30.52 -34.75
CA LEU A 645 -41.32 -30.82 -34.08
C LEU A 645 -40.95 -32.31 -34.19
N THR A 646 -41.93 -33.19 -34.40
CA THR A 646 -41.67 -34.63 -34.53
C THR A 646 -40.92 -35.01 -35.81
N SER A 647 -40.67 -34.06 -36.73
CA SER A 647 -39.78 -34.31 -37.86
C SER A 647 -38.30 -34.32 -37.46
N VAL A 648 -37.97 -33.75 -36.29
CA VAL A 648 -36.60 -33.68 -35.75
C VAL A 648 -36.47 -34.52 -34.49
N VAL A 649 -37.40 -34.39 -33.54
CA VAL A 649 -37.39 -35.13 -32.26
C VAL A 649 -38.57 -36.11 -32.23
N PRO A 650 -38.36 -37.40 -32.56
CA PRO A 650 -39.42 -38.40 -32.56
C PRO A 650 -40.02 -38.58 -31.16
N GLY A 651 -41.27 -38.14 -30.96
CA GLY A 651 -41.95 -38.17 -29.66
C GLY A 651 -42.29 -36.78 -29.10
N GLY A 652 -41.66 -35.72 -29.62
CA GLY A 652 -41.82 -34.34 -29.15
C GLY A 652 -40.71 -33.93 -28.18
N VAL A 653 -40.66 -32.64 -27.86
CA VAL A 653 -39.58 -31.99 -27.09
C VAL A 653 -39.75 -32.07 -25.57
N ALA A 654 -40.58 -32.99 -25.09
CA ALA A 654 -40.84 -33.24 -23.67
C ALA A 654 -40.21 -34.57 -23.24
N ASP A 655 -38.94 -34.75 -23.60
CA ASP A 655 -38.12 -35.93 -23.35
C ASP A 655 -37.14 -35.74 -22.18
N GLY A 656 -37.18 -34.58 -21.53
CA GLY A 656 -36.28 -34.22 -20.42
C GLY A 656 -34.91 -33.73 -20.84
N LEU A 657 -34.66 -33.52 -22.15
CA LEU A 657 -33.40 -33.02 -22.68
C LEU A 657 -33.47 -31.52 -23.00
N TRP A 658 -32.28 -30.90 -23.08
CA TRP A 658 -32.13 -29.54 -23.58
C TRP A 658 -32.27 -29.51 -25.10
N HIS A 659 -33.13 -28.63 -25.60
CA HIS A 659 -33.30 -28.35 -27.02
C HIS A 659 -33.02 -26.89 -27.36
N HIS A 660 -32.43 -26.65 -28.53
CA HIS A 660 -32.17 -25.32 -29.04
C HIS A 660 -33.24 -24.92 -30.05
N LEU A 661 -33.94 -23.82 -29.78
CA LEU A 661 -34.92 -23.23 -30.69
C LEU A 661 -34.38 -21.95 -31.29
N VAL A 662 -34.38 -21.84 -32.62
CA VAL A 662 -34.20 -20.56 -33.31
C VAL A 662 -35.40 -20.27 -34.20
N TRP A 663 -36.15 -19.23 -33.89
CA TRP A 663 -37.25 -18.73 -34.71
C TRP A 663 -36.78 -17.55 -35.54
N THR A 664 -36.78 -17.68 -36.87
CA THR A 664 -36.45 -16.59 -37.79
C THR A 664 -37.67 -16.15 -38.58
N ARG A 665 -37.76 -14.83 -38.83
CA ARG A 665 -38.77 -14.22 -39.69
C ARG A 665 -38.09 -13.29 -40.70
N SER A 666 -38.41 -13.47 -41.99
CA SER A 666 -38.01 -12.56 -43.07
C SER A 666 -39.17 -12.22 -43.99
N GLY A 667 -39.55 -10.94 -44.08
CA GLY A 667 -40.67 -10.48 -44.90
C GLY A 667 -41.97 -11.22 -44.62
N GLY A 668 -42.19 -11.60 -43.35
CA GLY A 668 -43.35 -12.37 -42.87
C GLY A 668 -43.30 -13.89 -43.16
N THR A 669 -42.24 -14.39 -43.79
CA THR A 669 -41.98 -15.84 -43.91
C THR A 669 -41.17 -16.30 -42.70
N GLU A 670 -41.52 -17.45 -42.14
CA GLU A 670 -40.89 -17.96 -40.92
C GLU A 670 -40.21 -19.32 -41.12
N ILE A 671 -39.08 -19.52 -40.45
CA ILE A 671 -38.40 -20.80 -40.32
C ILE A 671 -38.11 -21.00 -38.83
N VAL A 672 -38.33 -22.22 -38.34
CA VAL A 672 -37.90 -22.63 -37.01
C VAL A 672 -36.80 -23.66 -37.14
N TYR A 673 -35.69 -23.45 -36.46
CA TYR A 673 -34.65 -24.45 -36.30
C TYR A 673 -34.84 -25.10 -34.93
N LEU A 674 -34.85 -26.44 -34.92
CA LEU A 674 -34.80 -27.23 -33.69
C LEU A 674 -33.53 -28.07 -33.73
N ASP A 675 -32.65 -27.90 -32.74
CA ASP A 675 -31.36 -28.58 -32.64
C ASP A 675 -30.58 -28.55 -33.96
N THR A 676 -30.39 -27.33 -34.50
CA THR A 676 -29.80 -27.01 -35.82
C THR A 676 -30.63 -27.38 -37.06
N ASN A 677 -31.68 -28.20 -36.93
CA ASN A 677 -32.44 -28.69 -38.09
C ASN A 677 -33.60 -27.74 -38.47
N PRO A 678 -33.67 -27.23 -39.71
CA PRO A 678 -34.74 -26.34 -40.13
C PRO A 678 -36.08 -27.08 -40.32
N ILE A 679 -37.15 -26.46 -39.84
CA ILE A 679 -38.54 -26.88 -39.97
C ILE A 679 -39.29 -25.74 -40.68
N SER A 680 -39.90 -26.06 -41.82
CA SER A 680 -40.69 -25.09 -42.59
C SER A 680 -42.09 -24.92 -42.01
N ASP A 681 -42.62 -23.70 -42.14
CA ASP A 681 -44.00 -23.41 -41.78
C ASP A 681 -45.00 -24.22 -42.63
N SER A 682 -46.01 -24.80 -41.96
CA SER A 682 -47.11 -25.54 -42.57
C SER A 682 -48.45 -24.80 -42.54
N ASN A 683 -48.53 -23.64 -41.88
CA ASN A 683 -49.73 -22.80 -41.78
C ASN A 683 -49.94 -21.95 -43.05
N GLY A 684 -48.87 -21.30 -43.54
CA GLY A 684 -48.86 -20.50 -44.75
C GLY A 684 -49.45 -19.08 -44.61
N ASN A 685 -49.74 -18.63 -43.39
CA ASN A 685 -50.11 -17.25 -43.10
C ASN A 685 -48.85 -16.40 -42.91
N SER A 686 -48.92 -15.11 -43.19
CA SER A 686 -47.80 -14.19 -42.95
C SER A 686 -48.29 -12.87 -42.37
N ASN A 687 -47.43 -12.25 -41.58
CA ASN A 687 -47.58 -10.87 -41.12
C ASN A 687 -46.24 -10.15 -41.34
N THR A 688 -46.29 -9.02 -42.03
CA THR A 688 -45.13 -8.18 -42.34
C THR A 688 -45.04 -6.94 -41.45
N ASP A 689 -45.99 -6.73 -40.54
CA ASP A 689 -45.95 -5.60 -39.64
C ASP A 689 -44.83 -5.79 -38.60
N PRO A 690 -44.06 -4.74 -38.25
CA PRO A 690 -43.06 -4.83 -37.20
C PRO A 690 -43.67 -5.22 -35.85
N VAL A 691 -42.91 -5.93 -35.03
CA VAL A 691 -43.25 -6.22 -33.63
C VAL A 691 -42.99 -4.97 -32.79
N THR A 692 -43.89 -4.68 -31.86
CA THR A 692 -43.74 -3.58 -30.89
C THR A 692 -44.39 -4.00 -29.58
N LEU A 693 -43.57 -4.15 -28.54
CA LEU A 693 -44.04 -4.58 -27.22
C LEU A 693 -44.24 -3.38 -26.30
N SER A 694 -45.17 -3.51 -25.36
CA SER A 694 -45.29 -2.55 -24.26
C SER A 694 -44.27 -2.89 -23.17
N ASP A 695 -43.98 -1.92 -22.30
CA ASP A 695 -43.19 -2.13 -21.10
C ASP A 695 -43.76 -3.28 -20.25
N GLY A 696 -42.90 -4.18 -19.77
CA GLY A 696 -43.27 -5.46 -19.13
C GLY A 696 -43.94 -6.50 -20.04
N GLY A 697 -43.97 -6.25 -21.35
CA GLY A 697 -44.67 -7.07 -22.33
C GLY A 697 -43.86 -8.23 -22.91
N ALA A 698 -42.54 -8.28 -22.74
CA ALA A 698 -41.71 -9.41 -23.18
C ALA A 698 -41.44 -10.32 -21.98
N ILE A 699 -41.90 -11.57 -22.01
CA ILE A 699 -41.71 -12.51 -20.90
C ILE A 699 -41.42 -13.95 -21.36
N ILE A 700 -40.89 -14.72 -20.42
CA ILE A 700 -40.75 -16.18 -20.49
C ILE A 700 -41.37 -16.84 -19.26
N GLY A 701 -41.71 -18.13 -19.36
CA GLY A 701 -42.32 -18.92 -18.28
C GLY A 701 -43.86 -18.91 -18.26
N GLN A 702 -44.49 -17.87 -18.81
CA GLN A 702 -45.96 -17.70 -18.85
C GLN A 702 -46.49 -17.28 -20.23
N GLU A 703 -47.80 -17.47 -20.42
CA GLU A 703 -48.56 -16.92 -21.55
C GLU A 703 -49.35 -15.69 -21.08
N GLN A 704 -49.19 -14.55 -21.75
CA GLN A 704 -49.87 -13.30 -21.39
C GLN A 704 -51.12 -13.04 -22.23
N ASP A 705 -52.29 -13.14 -21.61
CA ASP A 705 -53.54 -12.57 -22.14
C ASP A 705 -53.65 -11.04 -21.95
N SER A 706 -52.71 -10.44 -21.20
CA SER A 706 -52.53 -9.00 -21.02
C SER A 706 -51.09 -8.69 -20.57
N VAL A 707 -50.60 -7.48 -20.82
CA VAL A 707 -49.24 -7.09 -20.38
C VAL A 707 -49.07 -7.34 -18.87
N GLY A 708 -48.11 -8.21 -18.51
CA GLY A 708 -47.83 -8.59 -17.13
C GLY A 708 -48.85 -9.52 -16.47
N GLY A 709 -49.82 -10.11 -17.19
CA GLY A 709 -50.83 -10.94 -16.55
C GLY A 709 -51.85 -11.62 -17.46
N GLY A 710 -52.92 -12.14 -16.87
CA GLY A 710 -53.88 -12.99 -17.59
C GLY A 710 -53.43 -14.44 -17.74
N PHE A 711 -52.44 -14.86 -16.94
CA PHE A 711 -51.87 -16.20 -16.95
C PHE A 711 -52.94 -17.31 -16.74
N ASP A 712 -52.94 -18.32 -17.62
CA ASP A 712 -53.70 -19.56 -17.45
C ASP A 712 -52.76 -20.69 -17.03
N VAL A 713 -53.07 -21.31 -15.87
CA VAL A 713 -52.35 -22.48 -15.32
C VAL A 713 -52.22 -23.65 -16.30
N ASN A 714 -53.06 -23.72 -17.34
CA ASN A 714 -53.03 -24.77 -18.35
C ASN A 714 -52.17 -24.42 -19.57
N GLN A 715 -51.56 -23.23 -19.61
CA GLN A 715 -50.73 -22.70 -20.69
C GLN A 715 -49.28 -22.42 -20.26
N VAL A 716 -48.98 -22.68 -18.98
CA VAL A 716 -47.71 -22.40 -18.31
C VAL A 716 -46.59 -23.28 -18.86
N PHE A 717 -45.36 -22.75 -18.88
CA PHE A 717 -44.16 -23.53 -19.14
C PHE A 717 -43.62 -24.13 -17.83
N HIS A 718 -43.48 -25.47 -17.80
CA HIS A 718 -42.86 -26.20 -16.70
C HIS A 718 -41.50 -26.77 -17.15
N GLY A 719 -40.43 -26.05 -16.84
CA GLY A 719 -39.12 -26.42 -17.35
C GLY A 719 -38.05 -25.41 -17.04
N TRP A 720 -37.00 -25.45 -17.85
CA TRP A 720 -35.83 -24.59 -17.77
C TRP A 720 -35.67 -23.84 -19.09
N ILE A 721 -35.26 -22.56 -19.03
CA ILE A 721 -34.90 -21.76 -20.21
C ILE A 721 -33.54 -21.12 -19.97
N ASP A 722 -32.74 -21.07 -21.01
CA ASP A 722 -31.35 -20.61 -20.97
C ASP A 722 -30.95 -19.90 -22.29
N GLU A 723 -29.90 -19.09 -22.25
CA GLU A 723 -29.22 -18.52 -23.43
C GLU A 723 -30.16 -17.84 -24.45
N ILE A 724 -30.89 -16.82 -24.02
CA ILE A 724 -31.85 -16.10 -24.85
C ILE A 724 -31.15 -14.99 -25.63
N MET A 725 -31.28 -15.01 -26.96
CA MET A 725 -30.69 -14.01 -27.84
C MET A 725 -31.68 -13.53 -28.88
N VAL A 726 -31.71 -12.22 -29.11
CA VAL A 726 -32.60 -11.57 -30.09
C VAL A 726 -31.76 -10.79 -31.08
N TYR A 727 -32.12 -10.91 -32.35
CA TYR A 727 -31.43 -10.27 -33.46
C TYR A 727 -32.41 -9.48 -34.33
N ASP A 728 -32.00 -8.30 -34.77
CA ASP A 728 -32.68 -7.46 -35.78
C ASP A 728 -32.41 -7.90 -37.23
N LYS A 729 -31.98 -9.16 -37.38
CA LYS A 729 -31.65 -9.80 -38.66
C LYS A 729 -32.08 -11.26 -38.64
N VAL A 730 -32.13 -11.82 -39.85
CA VAL A 730 -32.34 -13.25 -40.07
C VAL A 730 -31.00 -13.98 -39.92
N LEU A 731 -30.93 -14.91 -38.99
CA LEU A 731 -29.77 -15.79 -38.81
C LEU A 731 -29.70 -16.82 -39.95
N THR A 732 -28.49 -17.05 -40.44
CA THR A 732 -28.22 -18.11 -41.43
C THR A 732 -28.11 -19.47 -40.75
N GLN A 733 -28.16 -20.56 -41.51
CA GLN A 733 -27.89 -21.91 -40.99
C GLN A 733 -26.52 -22.00 -40.29
N THR A 734 -25.50 -21.30 -40.82
CA THR A 734 -24.17 -21.26 -40.21
C THR A 734 -24.22 -20.55 -38.86
N ASP A 735 -24.94 -19.43 -38.76
CA ASP A 735 -25.12 -18.74 -37.48
C ASP A 735 -25.84 -19.63 -36.46
N VAL A 736 -26.90 -20.32 -36.87
CA VAL A 736 -27.63 -21.29 -36.01
C VAL A 736 -26.71 -22.40 -35.51
N ASN A 737 -25.88 -22.97 -36.38
CA ASN A 737 -24.92 -24.00 -35.98
C ASN A 737 -23.88 -23.47 -34.99
N ASN A 738 -23.43 -22.22 -35.17
CA ASN A 738 -22.49 -21.57 -34.25
C ASN A 738 -23.15 -21.34 -32.88
N LEU A 739 -24.39 -20.84 -32.85
CA LEU A 739 -25.15 -20.64 -31.61
C LEU A 739 -25.39 -21.96 -30.87
N TYR A 740 -25.66 -23.05 -31.60
CA TYR A 740 -25.87 -24.37 -31.00
C TYR A 740 -24.63 -24.90 -30.26
N SER A 741 -23.44 -24.49 -30.66
CA SER A 741 -22.16 -24.87 -30.02
C SER A 741 -21.57 -23.75 -29.18
N LEU A 742 -22.29 -22.65 -28.98
CA LEU A 742 -21.80 -21.52 -28.22
C LEU A 742 -21.75 -21.89 -26.74
N THR A 743 -20.63 -21.53 -26.11
CA THR A 743 -20.43 -21.61 -24.66
C THR A 743 -19.75 -20.32 -24.21
N HIS A 744 -19.83 -20.02 -22.92
CA HIS A 744 -19.06 -18.96 -22.28
C HIS A 744 -18.53 -19.46 -20.93
N GLU A 745 -17.55 -18.75 -20.38
CA GLU A 745 -17.04 -19.04 -19.05
C GLU A 745 -18.11 -18.69 -18.01
N CYS A 746 -18.29 -19.58 -17.03
CA CYS A 746 -19.19 -19.36 -15.90
C CYS A 746 -18.45 -18.56 -14.84
N VAL A 747 -18.74 -17.26 -14.76
CA VAL A 747 -18.02 -16.31 -13.92
C VAL A 747 -18.97 -15.62 -12.95
N GLY A 748 -18.57 -15.48 -11.69
CA GLY A 748 -19.38 -14.81 -10.68
C GLY A 748 -19.26 -15.46 -9.30
N THR A 749 -19.76 -14.78 -8.27
CA THR A 749 -19.61 -15.24 -6.88
C THR A 749 -20.44 -16.47 -6.53
N CYS A 750 -21.40 -16.85 -7.36
CA CYS A 750 -22.22 -18.04 -7.15
C CYS A 750 -21.77 -19.27 -7.92
N TYR A 751 -20.81 -19.15 -8.83
CA TYR A 751 -20.07 -20.29 -9.37
C TYR A 751 -18.97 -20.66 -8.38
N GLU A 752 -19.38 -21.16 -7.21
CA GLU A 752 -18.44 -21.59 -6.19
C GLU A 752 -17.56 -22.72 -6.74
N ASP A 753 -16.26 -22.61 -6.46
CA ASP A 753 -15.28 -23.67 -6.71
C ASP A 753 -15.67 -24.95 -5.93
N ALA A 754 -14.99 -26.05 -6.24
CA ALA A 754 -15.16 -27.28 -5.47
C ALA A 754 -14.97 -27.01 -3.96
N ILE A 755 -15.76 -27.68 -3.13
CA ILE A 755 -15.61 -27.63 -1.66
C ILE A 755 -14.53 -28.57 -1.13
N ALA A 756 -14.10 -29.52 -1.97
CA ALA A 756 -12.99 -30.43 -1.70
C ALA A 756 -12.38 -30.90 -3.02
N GLU A 757 -11.05 -31.01 -3.07
CA GLU A 757 -10.27 -31.49 -4.22
C GLU A 757 -9.23 -32.52 -3.78
N TYR A 758 -9.32 -33.74 -4.31
CA TYR A 758 -8.41 -34.85 -4.03
C TYR A 758 -7.66 -35.22 -5.31
N ARG A 759 -6.49 -34.58 -5.50
CA ARG A 759 -5.56 -34.85 -6.60
C ARG A 759 -4.82 -36.18 -6.48
N MET A 760 -4.89 -36.81 -5.30
CA MET A 760 -4.24 -38.09 -5.02
C MET A 760 -2.73 -38.10 -5.34
N ASP A 761 -2.10 -36.97 -5.06
CA ASP A 761 -0.76 -36.63 -5.53
C ASP A 761 0.35 -36.84 -4.49
N GLU A 762 -0.03 -37.33 -3.32
CA GLU A 762 0.92 -37.61 -2.25
C GLU A 762 1.87 -38.76 -2.62
N ASP A 763 3.05 -38.82 -2.02
CA ASP A 763 3.98 -39.94 -2.26
C ASP A 763 3.45 -41.28 -1.70
N SER A 764 2.58 -41.23 -0.69
CA SER A 764 1.99 -42.41 -0.04
C SER A 764 0.82 -42.04 0.88
N TRP A 765 -0.09 -42.99 1.10
CA TRP A 765 -1.14 -42.89 2.11
C TRP A 765 -0.84 -43.78 3.33
N THR A 766 -1.11 -43.25 4.52
CA THR A 766 -1.00 -44.00 5.77
C THR A 766 -2.38 -44.47 6.21
N ILE A 767 -2.59 -45.79 6.17
CA ILE A 767 -3.85 -46.42 6.55
C ILE A 767 -4.27 -46.00 7.97
N ASP A 768 -5.58 -45.78 8.11
CA ASP A 768 -6.25 -45.36 9.33
C ASP A 768 -5.93 -43.96 9.85
N THR A 769 -5.28 -43.14 9.03
CA THR A 769 -5.04 -41.73 9.34
C THR A 769 -5.60 -40.82 8.25
N PRO A 770 -6.05 -39.60 8.58
CA PRO A 770 -6.37 -38.58 7.59
C PRO A 770 -5.09 -38.23 6.83
N CYS A 771 -4.95 -38.74 5.60
CA CYS A 771 -3.73 -38.65 4.80
C CYS A 771 -3.99 -38.44 3.31
N VAL A 772 -5.25 -38.52 2.87
CA VAL A 772 -5.66 -38.16 1.51
C VAL A 772 -6.01 -36.68 1.53
N GLY A 773 -5.12 -35.86 1.00
CA GLY A 773 -5.16 -34.41 1.09
C GLY A 773 -6.35 -33.81 0.35
N ASP A 774 -7.00 -32.85 1.00
CA ASP A 774 -7.90 -31.91 0.33
C ASP A 774 -7.05 -30.71 -0.09
N SER A 775 -6.85 -30.53 -1.39
CA SER A 775 -5.90 -29.58 -1.99
C SER A 775 -6.34 -28.13 -1.87
N ILE A 776 -7.62 -27.90 -1.58
CA ILE A 776 -8.24 -26.57 -1.50
C ILE A 776 -8.91 -26.29 -0.15
N GLY A 777 -9.10 -27.32 0.68
CA GLY A 777 -9.87 -27.21 1.91
C GLY A 777 -9.25 -27.95 3.09
N SER A 778 -10.12 -28.50 3.94
CA SER A 778 -9.75 -29.14 5.19
C SER A 778 -10.41 -30.51 5.39
N TYR A 779 -11.10 -31.03 4.38
CA TYR A 779 -11.84 -32.29 4.44
C TYR A 779 -10.92 -33.47 4.10
N THR A 780 -9.81 -33.63 4.82
CA THR A 780 -8.84 -34.70 4.57
C THR A 780 -9.47 -36.08 4.69
N GLY A 781 -9.29 -36.91 3.66
CA GLY A 781 -9.78 -38.28 3.61
C GLY A 781 -8.92 -39.25 4.40
N THR A 782 -9.54 -40.28 4.97
CA THR A 782 -8.87 -41.37 5.67
C THR A 782 -8.82 -42.62 4.81
N ALA A 783 -7.63 -43.01 4.36
CA ALA A 783 -7.42 -44.24 3.61
C ALA A 783 -7.56 -45.48 4.51
N ARG A 784 -8.20 -46.54 3.99
CA ARG A 784 -8.53 -47.78 4.70
C ARG A 784 -8.17 -48.99 3.86
N GLY A 785 -7.91 -50.11 4.55
CA GLY A 785 -7.61 -51.40 3.92
C GLY A 785 -6.41 -51.30 2.98
N HIS A 786 -6.61 -51.70 1.73
CA HIS A 786 -5.58 -51.69 0.69
C HIS A 786 -5.60 -50.44 -0.22
N ALA A 787 -6.29 -49.36 0.17
CA ALA A 787 -6.21 -48.10 -0.57
C ALA A 787 -4.77 -47.55 -0.53
N ALA A 788 -4.21 -47.20 -1.68
CA ALA A 788 -2.81 -46.78 -1.79
C ALA A 788 -2.63 -45.76 -2.91
N ILE A 789 -1.49 -45.05 -2.91
CA ILE A 789 -1.04 -44.25 -4.04
C ILE A 789 -0.38 -45.14 -5.10
N LYS A 790 -0.70 -44.89 -6.37
CA LYS A 790 0.02 -45.35 -7.55
C LYS A 790 0.84 -44.19 -8.12
N THR A 791 2.14 -44.40 -8.27
CA THR A 791 3.05 -43.42 -8.86
C THR A 791 3.19 -43.63 -10.37
N ASP A 792 3.41 -42.54 -11.10
CA ASP A 792 3.79 -42.53 -12.53
C ASP A 792 5.03 -43.41 -12.74
N ASP A 793 4.91 -44.42 -13.60
CA ASP A 793 6.02 -45.27 -14.06
C ASP A 793 5.90 -45.45 -15.58
N PRO A 794 6.83 -44.90 -16.40
CA PRO A 794 6.76 -44.88 -17.86
C PRO A 794 6.81 -46.25 -18.57
N GLY A 795 6.64 -47.36 -17.85
CA GLY A 795 6.52 -48.73 -18.37
C GLY A 795 5.32 -49.52 -17.82
N ASP A 796 4.46 -48.91 -17.02
CA ASP A 796 3.29 -49.57 -16.43
C ASP A 796 2.08 -49.48 -17.37
N PRO A 797 1.39 -50.59 -17.72
CA PRO A 797 0.10 -50.52 -18.41
C PRO A 797 -0.98 -49.77 -17.62
N ASP A 798 -0.77 -49.57 -16.33
CA ASP A 798 -1.60 -48.81 -15.39
C ASP A 798 -0.98 -47.44 -15.06
N ASP A 799 -0.73 -46.67 -16.11
CA ASP A 799 -0.22 -45.31 -16.05
C ASP A 799 -1.20 -44.35 -15.34
N THR A 800 -0.66 -43.31 -14.71
CA THR A 800 -1.43 -42.26 -14.02
C THR A 800 -2.08 -41.30 -15.02
N HIS A 801 -3.09 -40.52 -14.61
CA HIS A 801 -3.75 -39.60 -15.54
C HIS A 801 -2.94 -38.31 -15.73
N LEU A 802 -2.64 -37.60 -14.64
CA LEU A 802 -1.76 -36.42 -14.65
C LEU A 802 -0.44 -36.69 -13.93
N CYS A 803 -0.51 -36.95 -12.63
CA CYS A 803 0.65 -37.03 -11.73
C CYS A 803 0.65 -38.38 -11.00
N ASN A 804 0.35 -38.47 -9.71
CA ASN A 804 0.03 -39.76 -9.07
C ASN A 804 -1.49 -40.01 -9.11
N CYS A 805 -1.94 -41.20 -8.73
CA CYS A 805 -3.38 -41.46 -8.58
C CYS A 805 -3.69 -42.44 -7.44
N GLY A 806 -4.95 -42.50 -7.01
CA GLY A 806 -5.42 -43.44 -6.01
C GLY A 806 -5.68 -44.82 -6.60
N ARG A 807 -5.11 -45.86 -5.99
CA ARG A 807 -5.35 -47.26 -6.31
C ARG A 807 -6.28 -47.90 -5.28
N PHE A 808 -7.35 -48.47 -5.78
CA PHE A 808 -8.33 -49.25 -5.02
C PHE A 808 -8.29 -50.69 -5.51
N SER A 809 -8.08 -51.61 -4.58
CA SER A 809 -8.00 -53.03 -4.86
C SER A 809 -8.47 -53.83 -3.65
N ASN A 810 -9.04 -54.99 -3.90
CA ASN A 810 -9.62 -55.84 -2.87
C ASN A 810 -10.87 -55.22 -2.23
N ASN A 811 -11.60 -56.08 -1.54
CA ASN A 811 -12.89 -55.74 -0.99
C ASN A 811 -12.86 -54.89 0.30
N ASP A 812 -11.72 -54.33 0.69
CA ASP A 812 -11.57 -53.50 1.90
C ASP A 812 -10.90 -52.13 1.63
N SER A 813 -10.53 -51.82 0.38
CA SER A 813 -9.89 -50.54 0.02
C SER A 813 -10.92 -49.43 -0.17
N TYR A 814 -10.81 -48.36 0.61
CA TYR A 814 -11.62 -47.15 0.45
C TYR A 814 -10.99 -45.94 1.13
N VAL A 815 -11.46 -44.75 0.76
CA VAL A 815 -11.19 -43.50 1.49
C VAL A 815 -12.50 -43.00 2.08
N GLU A 816 -12.49 -42.68 3.37
CA GLU A 816 -13.61 -42.08 4.08
C GLU A 816 -13.38 -40.58 4.29
N ILE A 817 -14.33 -39.77 3.83
CA ILE A 817 -14.33 -38.31 3.97
C ILE A 817 -15.56 -37.93 4.81
N THR A 818 -15.38 -37.05 5.80
CA THR A 818 -16.46 -36.67 6.73
C THR A 818 -16.53 -35.17 6.93
N GLY A 819 -17.73 -34.67 7.22
CA GLY A 819 -17.96 -33.26 7.54
C GLY A 819 -18.21 -32.37 6.34
N LEU A 820 -18.47 -32.93 5.14
CA LEU A 820 -18.74 -32.14 3.94
C LEU A 820 -20.02 -31.29 4.10
N PRO A 821 -19.99 -29.99 3.78
CA PRO A 821 -21.10 -29.06 3.97
C PRO A 821 -22.09 -29.10 2.79
N VAL A 822 -22.59 -30.29 2.44
CA VAL A 822 -23.55 -30.46 1.34
C VAL A 822 -24.99 -30.28 1.80
N SER A 823 -25.84 -29.72 0.93
CA SER A 823 -27.28 -29.58 1.20
C SER A 823 -27.98 -30.94 1.16
N ILE A 824 -28.96 -31.12 2.05
CA ILE A 824 -29.87 -32.28 2.06
C ILE A 824 -31.31 -31.89 1.72
N THR A 825 -31.53 -30.64 1.28
CA THR A 825 -32.85 -30.13 0.89
C THR A 825 -33.30 -30.80 -0.40
N ASP A 826 -34.59 -31.12 -0.48
CA ASP A 826 -35.20 -31.82 -1.61
C ASP A 826 -35.02 -31.00 -2.90
N GLY A 827 -34.51 -31.64 -3.95
CA GLY A 827 -34.24 -31.02 -5.26
C GLY A 827 -32.86 -30.37 -5.41
N ASP A 828 -32.18 -30.04 -4.31
CA ASP A 828 -30.82 -29.50 -4.36
C ASP A 828 -29.86 -30.56 -4.93
N LYS A 829 -28.84 -30.08 -5.66
CA LYS A 829 -27.90 -30.93 -6.37
C LYS A 829 -26.51 -30.89 -5.78
N THR A 830 -25.75 -31.95 -5.98
CA THR A 830 -24.33 -32.03 -5.60
C THR A 830 -23.61 -32.80 -6.70
N THR A 831 -22.49 -32.26 -7.18
CA THR A 831 -21.73 -32.86 -8.27
C THR A 831 -20.43 -33.44 -7.73
N VAL A 832 -20.09 -34.65 -8.17
CA VAL A 832 -18.78 -35.25 -7.95
C VAL A 832 -18.14 -35.49 -9.31
N CYS A 833 -17.04 -34.81 -9.58
CA CYS A 833 -16.22 -34.99 -10.77
C CYS A 833 -14.97 -35.79 -10.41
N PHE A 834 -14.53 -36.71 -11.26
CA PHE A 834 -13.30 -37.47 -11.05
C PHE A 834 -12.87 -38.17 -12.33
N TRP A 835 -11.57 -38.42 -12.46
CA TRP A 835 -11.05 -39.36 -13.45
C TRP A 835 -11.05 -40.76 -12.85
N MET A 836 -11.43 -41.77 -13.64
CA MET A 836 -11.33 -43.17 -13.22
C MET A 836 -10.80 -44.06 -14.33
N LYS A 837 -10.13 -45.14 -13.91
CA LYS A 837 -9.80 -46.29 -14.76
C LYS A 837 -10.34 -47.54 -14.09
N TRP A 838 -11.37 -48.14 -14.67
CA TRP A 838 -12.10 -49.27 -14.08
C TRP A 838 -11.59 -50.62 -14.60
N ASP A 839 -11.33 -51.57 -13.70
CA ASP A 839 -10.77 -52.89 -14.05
C ASP A 839 -11.81 -53.85 -14.67
N GLY A 840 -13.09 -53.44 -14.71
CA GLY A 840 -14.18 -54.22 -15.31
C GLY A 840 -14.83 -55.22 -14.36
N ASN A 841 -14.73 -55.04 -13.04
CA ASN A 841 -15.44 -55.85 -12.07
C ASN A 841 -16.87 -55.35 -11.87
N THR A 842 -17.83 -56.26 -11.97
CA THR A 842 -19.25 -55.95 -11.80
C THR A 842 -19.60 -56.03 -10.32
N SER A 843 -20.47 -55.14 -9.87
CA SER A 843 -20.75 -54.84 -8.46
C SER A 843 -19.80 -53.85 -7.77
N ASP A 844 -19.14 -52.99 -8.54
CA ASP A 844 -18.22 -51.99 -8.00
C ASP A 844 -18.93 -50.65 -7.79
N MET A 845 -18.60 -49.93 -6.72
CA MET A 845 -19.07 -48.55 -6.50
C MET A 845 -17.85 -47.61 -6.44
N PRO A 846 -17.51 -46.88 -7.52
CA PRO A 846 -16.38 -45.94 -7.49
C PRO A 846 -16.53 -44.87 -6.41
N ILE A 847 -17.75 -44.38 -6.18
CA ILE A 847 -18.05 -43.34 -5.19
C ILE A 847 -19.41 -43.58 -4.53
N GLY A 848 -19.58 -43.11 -3.29
CA GLY A 848 -20.87 -43.21 -2.61
C GLY A 848 -21.01 -42.34 -1.36
N TRP A 849 -22.24 -41.91 -1.10
CA TRP A 849 -22.61 -41.16 0.11
C TRP A 849 -23.02 -42.12 1.24
N GLY A 850 -22.73 -41.76 2.49
CA GLY A 850 -23.13 -42.54 3.67
C GLY A 850 -24.65 -42.73 3.85
N SER A 851 -25.47 -41.99 3.12
CA SER A 851 -26.92 -42.19 2.99
C SER A 851 -27.31 -43.40 2.12
N LYS A 852 -26.32 -44.07 1.51
CA LYS A 852 -26.46 -45.11 0.49
C LYS A 852 -27.08 -44.56 -0.78
N TYR A 853 -26.43 -43.54 -1.30
CA TYR A 853 -26.72 -42.92 -2.57
C TYR A 853 -25.39 -42.86 -3.32
N ASP A 854 -25.24 -43.58 -4.41
CA ASP A 854 -23.93 -43.94 -4.95
C ASP A 854 -23.96 -44.09 -6.47
N LEU A 855 -22.76 -44.21 -7.05
CA LEU A 855 -22.58 -44.60 -8.44
C LEU A 855 -22.12 -46.06 -8.47
N TYR A 856 -22.79 -46.88 -9.28
CA TYR A 856 -22.70 -48.34 -9.23
C TYR A 856 -22.52 -48.96 -10.61
N PHE A 857 -21.54 -49.86 -10.73
CA PHE A 857 -21.39 -50.77 -11.87
C PHE A 857 -22.23 -52.03 -11.64
N TRP A 858 -23.24 -52.22 -12.47
CA TRP A 858 -24.16 -53.34 -12.40
C TRP A 858 -24.14 -54.17 -13.68
N HIS A 859 -24.21 -55.49 -13.55
CA HIS A 859 -24.37 -56.39 -14.70
C HIS A 859 -25.84 -56.77 -14.89
N ASP A 860 -26.43 -56.38 -16.01
CA ASP A 860 -27.78 -56.80 -16.35
C ASP A 860 -27.77 -58.21 -16.94
N SER A 861 -28.17 -59.20 -16.14
CA SER A 861 -28.29 -60.59 -16.60
C SER A 861 -29.32 -60.80 -17.73
N GLY A 862 -30.24 -59.86 -17.93
CA GLY A 862 -31.27 -59.90 -18.97
C GLY A 862 -30.75 -59.51 -20.35
N THR A 863 -29.96 -58.45 -20.44
CA THR A 863 -29.34 -57.95 -21.70
C THR A 863 -27.94 -58.51 -21.92
N GLY A 864 -27.22 -58.84 -20.84
CA GLY A 864 -25.81 -59.22 -20.83
C GLY A 864 -24.85 -58.03 -20.87
N GLU A 865 -25.35 -56.81 -20.70
CA GLU A 865 -24.58 -55.56 -20.74
C GLU A 865 -24.14 -55.13 -19.33
N ASP A 866 -22.98 -54.48 -19.25
CA ASP A 866 -22.55 -53.80 -18.03
C ASP A 866 -23.15 -52.38 -18.04
N CYS A 867 -23.56 -51.91 -16.88
CA CYS A 867 -24.26 -50.64 -16.69
C CYS A 867 -23.52 -49.80 -15.66
N LEU A 868 -23.51 -48.47 -15.86
CA LEU A 868 -23.04 -47.49 -14.88
C LEU A 868 -24.20 -46.57 -14.54
N GLY A 869 -24.55 -46.47 -13.26
CA GLY A 869 -25.67 -45.62 -12.88
C GLY A 869 -25.77 -45.35 -11.39
N PHE A 870 -26.66 -44.42 -11.05
CA PHE A 870 -27.01 -44.07 -9.68
C PHE A 870 -27.78 -45.22 -9.02
N ASN A 871 -27.48 -45.46 -7.74
CA ASN A 871 -28.15 -46.46 -6.91
C ASN A 871 -28.58 -45.84 -5.57
N THR A 872 -29.69 -46.31 -5.00
CA THR A 872 -30.24 -45.83 -3.71
C THR A 872 -30.42 -46.93 -2.66
N ALA A 873 -29.69 -48.04 -2.83
CA ALA A 873 -29.80 -49.27 -2.07
C ALA A 873 -31.20 -49.92 -2.07
N CYS A 874 -32.04 -49.60 -3.06
CA CYS A 874 -33.37 -50.19 -3.25
C CYS A 874 -33.40 -51.21 -4.41
N GLY A 875 -32.23 -51.62 -4.88
CA GLY A 875 -32.05 -52.55 -6.01
C GLY A 875 -32.18 -51.87 -7.37
N ASP A 876 -32.16 -50.54 -7.37
CA ASP A 876 -32.34 -49.66 -8.50
C ASP A 876 -31.04 -49.34 -9.24
N VAL A 877 -31.10 -49.09 -10.54
CA VAL A 877 -29.99 -48.51 -11.31
C VAL A 877 -30.59 -47.52 -12.28
N PHE A 878 -30.23 -46.24 -12.12
CA PHE A 878 -30.63 -45.16 -13.02
C PHE A 878 -29.37 -44.62 -13.72
N GLY A 879 -29.19 -44.91 -15.00
CA GLY A 879 -27.91 -44.65 -15.67
C GLY A 879 -27.87 -45.13 -17.12
N VAL A 880 -26.68 -45.51 -17.57
CA VAL A 880 -26.45 -45.99 -18.95
C VAL A 880 -26.09 -47.47 -18.99
N SER A 881 -26.51 -48.15 -20.05
CA SER A 881 -26.01 -49.48 -20.41
C SER A 881 -24.80 -49.37 -21.36
N GLY A 882 -24.09 -50.47 -21.59
CA GLY A 882 -22.92 -50.49 -22.47
C GLY A 882 -21.63 -49.98 -21.82
N ALA A 883 -21.55 -50.00 -20.48
CA ALA A 883 -20.44 -49.46 -19.71
C ALA A 883 -19.14 -50.26 -19.86
N GLU A 884 -19.16 -51.43 -20.50
CA GLU A 884 -17.97 -52.23 -20.81
C GLU A 884 -16.91 -51.48 -21.63
N VAL A 885 -17.29 -50.41 -22.35
CA VAL A 885 -16.38 -49.56 -23.12
C VAL A 885 -15.46 -48.72 -22.24
N LEU A 886 -15.79 -48.54 -20.95
CA LEU A 886 -15.03 -47.76 -19.98
C LEU A 886 -13.88 -48.55 -19.35
N LYS A 887 -13.82 -49.85 -19.65
CA LYS A 887 -12.89 -50.78 -19.02
C LYS A 887 -11.45 -50.52 -19.48
N ASP A 888 -10.52 -50.58 -18.53
CA ASP A 888 -9.07 -50.50 -18.74
C ASP A 888 -8.59 -49.18 -19.39
N SER A 889 -9.40 -48.11 -19.39
CA SER A 889 -9.06 -46.77 -19.89
C SER A 889 -9.48 -45.66 -18.94
N TRP A 890 -8.77 -44.54 -18.98
CA TRP A 890 -9.11 -43.34 -18.22
C TRP A 890 -10.32 -42.64 -18.84
N HIS A 891 -11.32 -42.37 -18.00
CA HIS A 891 -12.51 -41.59 -18.35
C HIS A 891 -12.79 -40.56 -17.27
N HIS A 892 -13.23 -39.37 -17.69
CA HIS A 892 -13.75 -38.37 -16.76
C HIS A 892 -15.23 -38.64 -16.51
N ILE A 893 -15.61 -38.67 -15.24
CA ILE A 893 -16.98 -38.89 -14.80
C ILE A 893 -17.42 -37.69 -13.97
N ALA A 894 -18.55 -37.09 -14.33
CA ALA A 894 -19.27 -36.17 -13.44
C ALA A 894 -20.65 -36.73 -13.10
N ALA A 895 -20.88 -36.98 -11.82
CA ALA A 895 -22.12 -37.50 -11.29
C ALA A 895 -22.86 -36.39 -10.51
N VAL A 896 -24.00 -35.95 -11.04
CA VAL A 896 -24.86 -34.96 -10.42
C VAL A 896 -25.98 -35.68 -9.66
N PHE A 897 -25.88 -35.69 -8.33
CA PHE A 897 -26.89 -36.25 -7.43
C PHE A 897 -27.98 -35.21 -7.17
N THR A 898 -29.26 -35.60 -7.25
CA THR A 898 -30.39 -34.72 -6.92
C THR A 898 -31.15 -35.28 -5.72
N ASN A 899 -31.18 -34.52 -4.63
CA ASN A 899 -31.78 -34.98 -3.37
C ASN A 899 -33.26 -35.35 -3.54
N LYS A 900 -33.61 -36.61 -3.24
CA LYS A 900 -34.97 -37.18 -3.30
C LYS A 900 -35.69 -37.03 -4.64
N ALA A 901 -34.94 -36.87 -5.73
CA ALA A 901 -35.49 -36.79 -7.07
C ALA A 901 -34.54 -37.50 -8.04
N GLU A 902 -34.31 -38.79 -7.82
CA GLU A 902 -33.27 -39.57 -8.49
C GLU A 902 -33.45 -39.63 -10.00
N SER A 903 -34.69 -39.53 -10.49
CA SER A 903 -34.99 -39.40 -11.91
C SER A 903 -34.44 -38.12 -12.56
N LYS A 904 -33.94 -37.18 -11.77
CA LYS A 904 -33.32 -35.91 -12.21
C LYS A 904 -31.80 -35.91 -12.06
N ASN A 905 -31.19 -37.05 -11.74
CA ASN A 905 -29.73 -37.17 -11.73
C ASN A 905 -29.17 -37.04 -13.15
N GLN A 906 -27.94 -36.54 -13.26
CA GLN A 906 -27.25 -36.41 -14.53
C GLN A 906 -25.88 -37.07 -14.45
N LEU A 907 -25.52 -37.81 -15.49
CA LEU A 907 -24.23 -38.47 -15.62
C LEU A 907 -23.52 -37.92 -16.85
N TYR A 908 -22.29 -37.47 -16.68
CA TYR A 908 -21.41 -37.07 -17.77
C TYR A 908 -20.26 -38.06 -17.87
N ILE A 909 -19.91 -38.44 -19.10
CA ILE A 909 -18.75 -39.27 -19.42
C ILE A 909 -17.94 -38.51 -20.46
N ASP A 910 -16.67 -38.26 -20.15
CA ASP A 910 -15.72 -37.50 -20.99
C ASP A 910 -16.29 -36.14 -21.45
N GLY A 911 -16.90 -35.42 -20.50
CA GLY A 911 -17.53 -34.12 -20.73
C GLY A 911 -18.90 -34.18 -21.43
N VAL A 912 -19.39 -35.36 -21.79
CA VAL A 912 -20.65 -35.54 -22.54
C VAL A 912 -21.78 -36.01 -21.62
N LEU A 913 -22.86 -35.22 -21.54
CA LEU A 913 -24.08 -35.62 -20.83
C LEU A 913 -24.68 -36.88 -21.47
N GLN A 914 -24.93 -37.88 -20.63
CA GLN A 914 -25.48 -39.16 -21.06
C GLN A 914 -27.00 -39.21 -20.95
N PRO A 915 -27.71 -39.88 -21.88
CA PRO A 915 -29.12 -40.19 -21.74
C PRO A 915 -29.30 -41.30 -20.70
N VAL A 916 -29.61 -40.92 -19.46
CA VAL A 916 -29.79 -41.87 -18.36
C VAL A 916 -31.23 -42.37 -18.29
N ASP A 917 -31.37 -43.68 -18.11
CA ASP A 917 -32.67 -44.37 -18.04
C ASP A 917 -32.76 -45.21 -16.76
N LEU A 918 -33.99 -45.59 -16.39
CA LEU A 918 -34.21 -46.55 -15.31
C LEU A 918 -33.97 -47.98 -15.82
N LEU A 919 -32.78 -48.51 -15.53
CA LEU A 919 -32.31 -49.80 -16.00
C LEU A 919 -32.77 -50.96 -15.08
N ASN A 920 -32.94 -50.68 -13.79
CA ASN A 920 -33.38 -51.70 -12.83
C ASN A 920 -34.23 -51.09 -11.72
N SER A 921 -35.27 -51.83 -11.30
CA SER A 921 -36.21 -51.53 -10.20
C SER A 921 -36.65 -50.06 -10.15
N SER A 922 -37.13 -49.55 -9.01
CA SER A 922 -37.46 -48.11 -8.86
C SER A 922 -36.62 -47.52 -7.74
N PRO A 923 -36.10 -46.29 -7.91
CA PRO A 923 -35.28 -45.65 -6.89
C PRO A 923 -36.11 -45.32 -5.64
N CYS A 924 -35.40 -45.20 -4.52
CA CYS A 924 -35.92 -44.67 -3.28
C CYS A 924 -35.44 -43.24 -3.09
N GLU A 925 -36.27 -42.38 -2.49
CA GLU A 925 -35.87 -41.01 -2.16
C GLU A 925 -34.69 -40.98 -1.18
N LYS A 926 -33.55 -40.45 -1.63
CA LYS A 926 -32.31 -40.30 -0.88
C LYS A 926 -31.73 -38.89 -1.03
N PRO A 927 -31.31 -38.24 0.07
CA PRO A 927 -30.40 -37.12 -0.02
C PRO A 927 -28.94 -37.61 -0.04
N VAL A 928 -28.02 -36.76 -0.48
CA VAL A 928 -26.58 -36.90 -0.18
C VAL A 928 -26.34 -36.79 1.34
N SER A 929 -25.10 -36.96 1.80
CA SER A 929 -24.80 -36.88 3.23
C SER A 929 -23.44 -36.22 3.50
N SER A 930 -23.21 -35.76 4.73
CA SER A 930 -21.92 -35.17 5.12
C SER A 930 -20.75 -36.17 5.13
N THR A 931 -21.01 -37.45 4.87
CA THR A 931 -19.99 -38.50 4.76
C THR A 931 -19.97 -39.02 3.32
N PHE A 932 -18.78 -39.06 2.73
CA PHE A 932 -18.54 -39.49 1.37
C PHE A 932 -17.43 -40.55 1.36
N TYR A 933 -17.55 -41.50 0.45
CA TYR A 933 -16.65 -42.63 0.29
C TYR A 933 -16.13 -42.67 -1.14
N ILE A 934 -14.81 -42.80 -1.28
CA ILE A 934 -14.16 -43.21 -2.52
C ILE A 934 -13.97 -44.73 -2.39
N SER A 935 -14.52 -45.50 -3.33
CA SER A 935 -14.72 -46.95 -3.26
C SER A 935 -15.75 -47.39 -2.21
N GLY A 936 -17.01 -47.54 -2.64
CA GLY A 936 -18.16 -47.97 -1.83
C GLY A 936 -18.98 -46.82 -1.25
N TRP A 937 -19.87 -47.15 -0.31
CA TRP A 937 -20.80 -46.20 0.34
C TRP A 937 -20.81 -46.27 1.88
N ASP A 938 -20.00 -47.17 2.45
CA ASP A 938 -19.95 -47.49 3.87
C ASP A 938 -18.61 -48.14 4.23
N THR A 939 -18.45 -48.48 5.51
CA THR A 939 -17.24 -49.13 6.04
C THR A 939 -17.22 -50.65 5.85
N GLY A 940 -18.20 -51.22 5.14
CA GLY A 940 -18.30 -52.65 4.86
C GLY A 940 -17.29 -53.11 3.82
N THR A 941 -17.27 -54.42 3.54
CA THR A 941 -16.37 -55.02 2.54
C THR A 941 -17.09 -55.49 1.28
N SER A 942 -18.27 -54.94 1.01
CA SER A 942 -19.06 -55.26 -0.17
C SER A 942 -19.08 -54.05 -1.08
N TYR A 943 -19.12 -54.30 -2.39
CA TYR A 943 -19.26 -53.27 -3.42
C TYR A 943 -18.10 -52.26 -3.46
N LYS A 944 -16.89 -52.67 -3.10
CA LYS A 944 -15.69 -51.85 -3.25
C LYS A 944 -15.25 -51.83 -4.71
N TYR A 945 -14.71 -50.70 -5.12
CA TYR A 945 -14.22 -50.45 -6.47
C TYR A 945 -12.84 -51.08 -6.65
N ASP A 946 -12.65 -51.81 -7.74
CA ASP A 946 -11.35 -52.25 -8.21
C ASP A 946 -10.94 -51.40 -9.43
N GLY A 947 -9.91 -50.58 -9.24
CA GLY A 947 -9.40 -49.68 -10.28
C GLY A 947 -8.62 -48.49 -9.73
N LEU A 948 -8.45 -47.48 -10.58
CA LEU A 948 -7.79 -46.22 -10.25
C LEU A 948 -8.78 -45.06 -10.27
N ILE A 949 -8.57 -44.08 -9.38
CA ILE A 949 -9.30 -42.81 -9.36
C ILE A 949 -8.26 -41.69 -9.24
N ASP A 950 -8.51 -40.56 -9.88
CA ASP A 950 -7.66 -39.39 -9.86
C ASP A 950 -8.51 -38.10 -9.90
N GLU A 951 -7.93 -36.97 -9.50
CA GLU A 951 -8.50 -35.62 -9.68
C GLU A 951 -9.98 -35.48 -9.22
N LEU A 952 -10.31 -36.01 -8.05
CA LEU A 952 -11.70 -36.01 -7.56
C LEU A 952 -12.07 -34.65 -6.94
N ARG A 953 -13.14 -34.02 -7.43
CA ARG A 953 -13.69 -32.75 -6.94
C ARG A 953 -15.15 -32.90 -6.54
N ILE A 954 -15.53 -32.26 -5.44
CA ILE A 954 -16.92 -32.24 -4.94
C ILE A 954 -17.45 -30.81 -4.96
N TYR A 955 -18.60 -30.60 -5.57
CA TYR A 955 -19.30 -29.32 -5.66
C TYR A 955 -20.64 -29.42 -4.92
N THR A 956 -21.00 -28.40 -4.15
CA THR A 956 -22.25 -28.29 -3.38
C THR A 956 -23.49 -28.03 -4.24
N ARG A 957 -23.31 -28.01 -5.55
CA ARG A 957 -24.28 -27.67 -6.57
C ARG A 957 -24.19 -28.60 -7.77
N GLY A 958 -25.16 -28.47 -8.66
CA GLY A 958 -25.13 -29.05 -9.99
C GLY A 958 -24.17 -28.33 -10.92
N LEU A 959 -23.37 -29.06 -11.69
CA LEU A 959 -22.56 -28.49 -12.78
C LEU A 959 -23.25 -28.66 -14.12
N SER A 960 -23.18 -27.61 -14.95
CA SER A 960 -23.59 -27.64 -16.36
C SER A 960 -22.57 -28.37 -17.25
N ALA A 961 -22.95 -28.62 -18.50
CA ALA A 961 -22.06 -29.28 -19.46
C ALA A 961 -20.78 -28.48 -19.74
N SER A 962 -20.85 -27.15 -19.75
CA SER A 962 -19.68 -26.28 -19.91
C SER A 962 -18.74 -26.40 -18.72
N GLU A 963 -19.27 -26.33 -17.50
CA GLU A 963 -18.47 -26.45 -16.28
C GLU A 963 -17.83 -27.83 -16.11
N VAL A 964 -18.53 -28.90 -16.50
CA VAL A 964 -17.96 -30.25 -16.52
C VAL A 964 -16.82 -30.34 -17.53
N ALA A 965 -16.95 -29.71 -18.70
CA ALA A 965 -15.87 -29.66 -19.69
C ALA A 965 -14.67 -28.85 -19.18
N ASP A 966 -14.91 -27.75 -18.47
CA ASP A 966 -13.85 -26.94 -17.86
C ASP A 966 -13.13 -27.74 -16.76
N ASP A 967 -13.87 -28.41 -15.87
CA ASP A 967 -13.35 -29.31 -14.83
C ASP A 967 -12.48 -30.42 -15.42
N MET A 968 -12.98 -31.10 -16.47
CA MET A 968 -12.25 -32.17 -17.17
C MET A 968 -10.91 -31.69 -17.75
N ASN A 969 -10.83 -30.43 -18.18
CA ASN A 969 -9.62 -29.86 -18.78
C ASN A 969 -8.68 -29.17 -17.78
N GLN A 970 -9.00 -29.19 -16.48
CA GLN A 970 -8.11 -28.63 -15.46
C GLN A 970 -6.76 -29.37 -15.44
N THR A 971 -5.68 -28.61 -15.25
CA THR A 971 -4.32 -29.16 -15.13
C THR A 971 -3.60 -28.46 -13.97
N HIS A 972 -2.64 -29.16 -13.35
CA HIS A 972 -1.76 -28.58 -12.34
C HIS A 972 -0.34 -29.15 -12.47
N SER A 973 0.61 -28.53 -11.77
CA SER A 973 2.00 -29.03 -11.70
C SER A 973 2.11 -30.20 -10.71
N CYS A 974 2.89 -31.21 -11.05
CA CYS A 974 3.15 -32.34 -10.15
C CYS A 974 4.13 -31.97 -9.02
N PRO A 975 3.94 -32.49 -7.80
CA PRO A 975 4.89 -32.32 -6.71
C PRO A 975 6.30 -32.85 -7.06
N GLY A 976 7.33 -31.99 -7.03
CA GLY A 976 8.74 -32.39 -7.16
C GLY A 976 9.32 -32.50 -8.58
N GLY A 977 8.56 -32.17 -9.63
CA GLY A 977 9.04 -31.98 -11.02
C GLY A 977 9.31 -30.51 -11.36
N PRO A 978 9.96 -30.18 -12.51
CA PRO A 978 10.13 -28.80 -12.94
C PRO A 978 8.80 -28.13 -13.34
#